data_AF-A0A6S7JST7-F1
#
_entry.id   AF-A0A6S7JST7-F1
#
_cell.length_a   1.000
_cell.length_b   1.000
_cell.length_c   1.000
_cell.angle_alpha   90.00
_cell.angle_beta   90.00
_cell.angle_gamma   90.00
#
_symmetry.space_group_name_H-M   'P 1'
#
loop_
_entity.id
_entity.type
_entity.pdbx_description
1 polymer ?
#
loop_
_entity_poly.entity_id
_entity_poly.type
_entity_poly.pdbx_seq_one_letter_code
_entity_poly.pdbx_strand_id
1 'polypeptide(L)'
;KMYRPMNFTPEYLKERTDASLSLFEEIKGMDIDELKLKPREAKALYQLKHFLRTTFASPYDANFYSGDWMLGPNHFCWQSICFLGYDLEEYSMWVKPKDLDGLERILDMIYQHGEAVKQYQLNMRLGVKSGMIRSKNNCKSGLNAFKQHFKKTTKDNNPNDILEELHVKRYREELYIEALSDDDTREWLRMKGKTVSASIDEALVEGIGRPLIDFVKYLEDEHMRHCLPRDLSSGLAGLPVDFIYIDGTASIIPTTKVLPITGQKLNGKENYKNILPYFTTSDITPDEIYKIGQETLAALYPQAIEIARNITGESDNETAIREFKKLLNSSEEYFNDGPFPANESDAAAFKNCSDIESAKLNCPTRWEAMLKWAGYGRQTGAILAPKLIPMFYHTGNKITIPNCPLEIRPDFNPSFATQSYSVSSAGCQKPAFMNIPFFVKKYGPKFSDWSVVAHEGWPGHHTQMQGFAEYFTDQCEDVLKWLDSQSGYSFFREGWALYAEKPVISEDTDTYDGYPLKKYGMLQWQIWRALRLIVDTGLHYRGMSRTEALELFSKYAWEDGEIAQKEVTRYQGGPGQATAYKLGQQKIIQMREYCEQELGDKFDLREFHYQILSMGSATEKYIDKHIKQYVKCIVDDLDEEAISCSIRLAFLTSRQHANDGQYNLILYDLGCSVVSWHYARSGIIKAIKDVSADYIEDYHSGGKSKTTKHVKETQEKLAKFEIGDDPENVEKTKKKRRRKRTQSADQLNDDTTTPIRKDQTLAEQNLIQANLYTNDKNKSLEKETKQSYSEALSGWSQDEITEDRLQRSKKTDGERKERRAKKKTNLEDTEIAAAVETAVNAEKVRKRLKKRSKHRPSTEDITNDLDAADGHEGTSRTRREPQDNLGYDIEDREDKAVHKEGGKSQARENLGYEDEQETGATSREPKTGKSKTGKRRRKKLKEASADVIHRALEKKRQDDGHVMCIVIHKADRLKTDLRINHPLVRVHVLDVNTGEYVKKCSGNRAATSYYENPETVDHILPLMTQPFDFKQQKSLIPSWEDVLIINEIYSYFLQRNEGDPDVIIFFEILDFLSMAAINKLKGTQRSDRGWYQIAWAFLKLVGSNGSPNTDIKIRLQLFHPVKSNRRRQLSNPNVPEVYHWWTSPSRLQYPSTLYVTVKGIKPPKVIDAAGRSMFAVQE
;
A
#
# COMPACT_ATOMS: atom_id res chain seq x y z
N LYS A 1 -8.52 35.77 8.14
CA LYS A 1 -7.06 35.77 7.98
C LYS A 1 -6.73 36.02 6.51
N MET A 2 -5.53 36.50 6.17
CA MET A 2 -5.15 36.85 4.79
C MET A 2 -3.94 36.01 4.39
N TYR A 3 -4.14 35.02 3.53
CA TYR A 3 -3.07 34.14 3.04
C TYR A 3 -1.93 34.93 2.41
N ARG A 4 -0.69 34.40 2.51
CA ARG A 4 0.50 34.85 1.77
C ARG A 4 1.36 33.64 1.39
N PRO A 5 2.26 33.75 0.39
CA PRO A 5 3.17 32.68 0.03
C PRO A 5 4.29 32.51 1.06
N MET A 6 4.97 31.37 1.02
CA MET A 6 6.21 31.17 1.77
C MET A 6 7.24 32.28 1.52
N ASN A 7 7.70 32.92 2.60
CA ASN A 7 8.79 33.89 2.56
C ASN A 7 10.14 33.20 2.81
N PHE A 8 11.12 33.45 1.95
CA PHE A 8 12.47 32.89 2.04
C PHE A 8 13.54 33.94 2.36
N THR A 9 13.19 35.18 2.74
CA THR A 9 14.20 36.17 3.15
C THR A 9 14.92 35.71 4.42
N PRO A 10 16.27 35.84 4.51
CA PRO A 10 17.02 35.42 5.69
C PRO A 10 16.58 36.11 6.98
N GLU A 11 16.08 37.35 6.88
CA GLU A 11 15.48 38.12 7.99
C GLU A 11 14.26 37.40 8.59
N TYR A 12 13.36 36.88 7.75
CA TYR A 12 12.16 36.18 8.17
C TYR A 12 12.46 34.77 8.69
N LEU A 13 13.38 34.05 8.05
CA LEU A 13 13.87 32.77 8.59
C LEU A 13 14.43 32.96 10.01
N LYS A 14 15.15 34.07 10.26
CA LYS A 14 15.64 34.41 11.59
C LYS A 14 14.50 34.75 12.57
N GLU A 15 13.54 35.58 12.17
CA GLU A 15 12.37 35.95 13.01
C GLU A 15 11.58 34.69 13.44
N ARG A 16 11.26 33.80 12.50
CA ARG A 16 10.59 32.51 12.74
C ARG A 16 11.42 31.58 13.65
N THR A 17 12.75 31.53 13.45
CA THR A 17 13.64 30.70 14.29
C THR A 17 13.70 31.21 15.73
N ASP A 18 13.90 32.52 15.91
CA ASP A 18 13.95 33.16 17.23
C ASP A 18 12.61 32.98 17.98
N ALA A 19 11.47 33.13 17.28
CA ALA A 19 10.14 32.92 17.86
C ALA A 19 9.93 31.48 18.35
N SER A 20 10.24 30.48 17.52
CA SER A 20 10.09 29.05 17.88
C SER A 20 10.93 28.68 19.11
N LEU A 21 12.18 29.17 19.18
CA LEU A 21 13.08 28.93 20.31
C LEU A 21 12.63 29.68 21.58
N SER A 22 12.12 30.91 21.45
CA SER A 22 11.57 31.67 22.59
C SER A 22 10.36 30.96 23.20
N LEU A 23 9.45 30.47 22.37
CA LEU A 23 8.25 29.72 22.80
C LEU A 23 8.63 28.36 23.42
N PHE A 24 9.65 27.68 22.88
CA PHE A 24 10.19 26.45 23.47
C PHE A 24 10.72 26.68 24.90
N GLU A 25 11.53 27.72 25.11
CA GLU A 25 12.06 28.04 26.44
C GLU A 25 10.97 28.54 27.42
N GLU A 26 9.93 29.23 26.94
CA GLU A 26 8.76 29.58 27.77
C GLU A 26 8.06 28.31 28.30
N ILE A 27 7.66 27.39 27.40
CA ILE A 27 6.96 26.14 27.75
C ILE A 27 7.83 25.20 28.60
N LYS A 28 9.14 25.24 28.42
CA LYS A 28 10.13 24.52 29.24
C LYS A 28 10.31 25.14 30.63
N GLY A 29 10.03 26.44 30.79
CA GLY A 29 10.01 27.16 32.06
C GLY A 29 8.67 27.09 32.82
N MET A 30 7.60 26.58 32.21
CA MET A 30 6.31 26.41 32.87
C MET A 30 6.32 25.22 33.85
N ASP A 31 5.91 25.44 35.09
CA ASP A 31 5.61 24.37 36.05
C ASP A 31 4.28 23.70 35.67
N ILE A 32 4.37 22.49 35.12
CA ILE A 32 3.23 21.72 34.60
C ILE A 32 3.17 20.38 35.32
N ASP A 33 2.15 20.22 36.17
CA ASP A 33 1.83 18.94 36.78
C ASP A 33 1.24 17.97 35.74
N GLU A 34 2.12 17.16 35.15
CA GLU A 34 1.74 16.17 34.14
C GLU A 34 0.89 15.01 34.68
N LEU A 35 0.62 14.90 35.99
CA LEU A 35 -0.32 13.92 36.55
C LEU A 35 -1.78 14.41 36.50
N LYS A 36 -2.01 15.73 36.31
CA LYS A 36 -3.35 16.33 36.18
C LYS A 36 -3.86 16.43 34.73
N LEU A 37 -3.05 16.02 33.76
CA LEU A 37 -3.36 16.07 32.32
C LEU A 37 -4.15 14.83 31.87
N LYS A 38 -5.19 15.01 31.04
CA LYS A 38 -5.77 13.90 30.25
C LYS A 38 -4.68 13.32 29.32
N PRO A 39 -4.72 12.02 28.93
CA PRO A 39 -3.72 11.44 28.02
C PRO A 39 -3.51 12.23 26.72
N ARG A 40 -4.59 12.78 26.15
CA ARG A 40 -4.57 13.67 24.97
C ARG A 40 -3.85 15.01 25.22
N GLU A 41 -4.05 15.62 26.39
CA GLU A 41 -3.35 16.83 26.83
C GLU A 41 -1.86 16.55 27.08
N ALA A 42 -1.54 15.38 27.65
CA ALA A 42 -0.17 14.93 27.87
C ALA A 42 0.56 14.67 26.53
N LYS A 43 -0.06 13.96 25.57
CA LYS A 43 0.51 13.73 24.23
C LYS A 43 0.86 15.06 23.57
N ALA A 44 -0.10 15.99 23.55
CA ALA A 44 0.07 17.33 22.98
C ALA A 44 1.21 18.12 23.62
N LEU A 45 1.45 17.99 24.94
CA LEU A 45 2.57 18.66 25.61
C LEU A 45 3.94 18.17 25.11
N TYR A 46 4.11 16.86 24.94
CA TYR A 46 5.36 16.31 24.38
C TYR A 46 5.52 16.64 22.89
N GLN A 47 4.43 16.61 22.13
CA GLN A 47 4.40 17.03 20.73
C GLN A 47 4.81 18.49 20.58
N LEU A 48 4.25 19.40 21.38
CA LEU A 48 4.54 20.83 21.38
C LEU A 48 6.01 21.13 21.73
N LYS A 49 6.52 20.50 22.79
CA LYS A 49 7.94 20.61 23.20
C LYS A 49 8.88 20.18 22.07
N HIS A 50 8.54 19.13 21.31
CA HIS A 50 9.32 18.73 20.13
C HIS A 50 9.15 19.68 18.93
N PHE A 51 7.90 20.05 18.61
CA PHE A 51 7.54 20.92 17.49
C PHE A 51 8.32 22.23 17.53
N LEU A 52 8.35 22.92 18.67
CA LEU A 52 9.05 24.19 18.85
C LEU A 52 10.59 24.04 18.85
N ARG A 53 11.13 23.01 19.53
CA ARG A 53 12.56 22.69 19.50
C ARG A 53 13.09 22.49 18.08
N THR A 54 12.23 22.02 17.17
CA THR A 54 12.55 21.68 15.77
C THR A 54 12.06 22.75 14.78
N THR A 55 11.99 24.01 15.21
CA THR A 55 11.61 25.17 14.38
C THR A 55 10.23 24.98 13.71
N PHE A 56 9.25 24.65 14.54
CA PHE A 56 7.90 24.23 14.13
C PHE A 56 7.91 22.97 13.24
N ALA A 57 8.54 21.89 13.74
CA ALA A 57 8.70 20.58 13.07
C ALA A 57 9.22 20.64 11.62
N SER A 58 10.17 21.54 11.37
CA SER A 58 10.75 21.75 10.05
C SER A 58 12.26 21.45 10.09
N PRO A 59 12.68 20.21 9.73
CA PRO A 59 14.06 19.72 9.92
C PRO A 59 15.08 20.29 8.94
N TYR A 60 14.62 20.98 7.89
CA TYR A 60 15.44 21.62 6.87
C TYR A 60 14.86 22.99 6.53
N ASP A 61 15.71 23.88 6.06
CA ASP A 61 15.42 25.22 5.53
C ASP A 61 14.77 26.25 6.47
N ALA A 62 14.06 25.85 7.53
CA ALA A 62 13.41 26.79 8.43
C ALA A 62 14.33 27.40 9.50
N ASN A 63 15.33 26.64 9.97
CA ASN A 63 16.26 27.10 11.00
C ASN A 63 17.33 27.99 10.37
N PHE A 64 17.31 29.28 10.72
CA PHE A 64 18.26 30.26 10.20
C PHE A 64 19.72 29.94 10.61
N TYR A 65 19.95 29.48 11.84
CA TYR A 65 21.27 29.34 12.44
C TYR A 65 22.02 28.08 11.99
N SER A 66 21.33 27.07 11.47
CA SER A 66 21.97 25.89 10.88
C SER A 66 22.56 26.19 9.49
N GLY A 67 21.97 27.11 8.72
CA GLY A 67 22.48 27.53 7.42
C GLY A 67 22.27 26.52 6.28
N ASP A 68 21.55 25.42 6.51
CA ASP A 68 21.20 24.43 5.47
C ASP A 68 20.17 24.97 4.47
N TRP A 69 19.41 26.01 4.82
CA TRP A 69 18.52 26.79 3.94
C TRP A 69 19.20 27.39 2.71
N MET A 70 20.54 27.38 2.67
CA MET A 70 21.35 27.77 1.52
C MET A 70 21.78 26.60 0.62
N LEU A 71 21.58 25.35 1.03
CA LEU A 71 22.03 24.14 0.33
C LEU A 71 21.10 23.72 -0.82
N GLY A 72 19.87 24.22 -0.86
CA GLY A 72 18.88 23.85 -1.86
C GLY A 72 18.28 22.44 -1.70
N PRO A 73 17.42 22.03 -2.65
CA PRO A 73 16.65 20.78 -2.59
C PRO A 73 17.51 19.53 -2.38
N ASN A 74 17.03 18.61 -1.54
CA ASN A 74 17.68 17.35 -1.23
C ASN A 74 16.99 16.15 -1.91
N HIS A 75 17.52 14.95 -1.66
CA HIS A 75 17.03 13.68 -2.23
C HIS A 75 15.52 13.44 -2.08
N PHE A 76 14.90 13.96 -1.02
CA PHE A 76 13.46 13.80 -0.74
C PHE A 76 12.61 15.00 -1.17
N CYS A 77 13.22 16.13 -1.55
CA CYS A 77 12.55 17.43 -1.68
C CYS A 77 11.75 17.82 -0.42
N TRP A 78 12.36 17.70 0.76
CA TRP A 78 11.75 18.14 2.04
C TRP A 78 12.04 19.61 2.37
N GLN A 79 12.61 20.34 1.43
CA GLN A 79 12.84 21.78 1.45
C GLN A 79 11.52 22.51 1.18
N SER A 80 11.28 23.64 1.84
CA SER A 80 10.03 24.39 1.71
C SER A 80 9.66 24.74 0.26
N ILE A 81 10.63 25.05 -0.60
CA ILE A 81 10.40 25.32 -2.04
C ILE A 81 9.66 24.18 -2.78
N CYS A 82 9.80 22.93 -2.32
CA CYS A 82 9.17 21.76 -2.95
C CYS A 82 7.65 21.69 -2.67
N PHE A 83 7.16 22.42 -1.68
CA PHE A 83 5.73 22.45 -1.31
C PHE A 83 4.93 23.53 -2.05
N LEU A 84 5.58 24.33 -2.92
CA LEU A 84 4.94 25.36 -3.75
C LEU A 84 3.70 24.88 -4.52
N GLY A 85 3.68 23.61 -4.96
CA GLY A 85 2.50 23.03 -5.62
C GLY A 85 1.28 22.90 -4.68
N TYR A 86 1.52 22.54 -3.42
CA TYR A 86 0.47 22.44 -2.40
C TYR A 86 -0.02 23.82 -1.97
N ASP A 87 0.87 24.80 -1.80
CA ASP A 87 0.52 26.20 -1.51
C ASP A 87 -0.49 26.77 -2.53
N LEU A 88 -0.22 26.59 -3.82
CA LEU A 88 -1.10 27.00 -4.92
C LEU A 88 -2.43 26.24 -4.92
N GLU A 89 -2.38 24.91 -4.71
CA GLU A 89 -3.57 24.06 -4.69
C GLU A 89 -4.50 24.41 -3.52
N GLU A 90 -3.97 24.59 -2.31
CA GLU A 90 -4.73 25.00 -1.12
C GLU A 90 -5.28 26.43 -1.24
N TYR A 91 -4.51 27.38 -1.76
CA TYR A 91 -5.01 28.74 -1.99
C TYR A 91 -6.23 28.74 -2.93
N SER A 92 -6.15 28.02 -4.05
CA SER A 92 -7.28 27.83 -4.97
C SER A 92 -8.45 27.03 -4.36
N MET A 93 -8.19 26.27 -3.30
CA MET A 93 -9.23 25.50 -2.60
C MET A 93 -10.16 26.43 -1.81
N TRP A 94 -9.59 27.40 -1.11
CA TRP A 94 -10.26 28.25 -0.12
C TRP A 94 -10.54 29.68 -0.61
N VAL A 95 -9.79 30.20 -1.59
CA VAL A 95 -9.89 31.58 -2.07
C VAL A 95 -10.36 31.61 -3.53
N LYS A 96 -11.47 32.29 -3.77
CA LYS A 96 -12.07 32.58 -5.09
C LYS A 96 -12.31 34.09 -5.24
N PRO A 97 -12.25 34.66 -6.45
CA PRO A 97 -12.67 36.04 -6.68
C PRO A 97 -14.18 36.20 -6.44
N LYS A 98 -14.58 37.30 -5.79
CA LYS A 98 -16.00 37.71 -5.59
C LYS A 98 -16.31 39.10 -6.16
N ASP A 99 -15.26 39.81 -6.53
CA ASP A 99 -15.18 41.19 -6.93
C ASP A 99 -13.90 41.36 -7.76
N LEU A 100 -13.81 42.43 -8.55
CA LEU A 100 -12.61 42.69 -9.38
C LEU A 100 -11.36 42.90 -8.54
N ASP A 101 -11.46 43.58 -7.39
CA ASP A 101 -10.36 43.68 -6.43
C ASP A 101 -9.88 42.30 -5.93
N GLY A 102 -10.80 41.33 -5.78
CA GLY A 102 -10.50 39.96 -5.37
C GLY A 102 -9.76 39.20 -6.45
N LEU A 103 -10.12 39.43 -7.71
CA LEU A 103 -9.36 38.94 -8.85
C LEU A 103 -7.96 39.57 -8.89
N GLU A 104 -7.80 40.88 -8.72
CA GLU A 104 -6.48 41.52 -8.65
C GLU A 104 -5.62 40.95 -7.51
N ARG A 105 -6.20 40.79 -6.31
CA ARG A 105 -5.53 40.16 -5.15
C ARG A 105 -5.08 38.72 -5.42
N ILE A 106 -5.83 37.95 -6.21
CA ILE A 106 -5.47 36.57 -6.59
C ILE A 106 -4.34 36.56 -7.63
N LEU A 107 -4.38 37.45 -8.62
CA LEU A 107 -3.32 37.56 -9.63
C LEU A 107 -2.00 38.03 -8.99
N ASP A 108 -2.04 39.05 -8.13
CA ASP A 108 -0.89 39.50 -7.34
C ASP A 108 -0.34 38.38 -6.44
N MET A 109 -1.21 37.60 -5.78
CA MET A 109 -0.79 36.43 -5.01
C MET A 109 -0.01 35.40 -5.84
N ILE A 110 -0.44 35.14 -7.08
CA ILE A 110 0.27 34.22 -8.00
C ILE A 110 1.66 34.78 -8.34
N TYR A 111 1.80 36.09 -8.58
CA TYR A 111 3.12 36.72 -8.78
C TYR A 111 4.02 36.69 -7.53
N GLN A 112 3.46 36.89 -6.33
CA GLN A 112 4.23 36.81 -5.07
C GLN A 112 4.85 35.42 -4.84
N HIS A 113 4.16 34.32 -5.22
CA HIS A 113 4.76 32.98 -5.22
C HIS A 113 5.98 32.89 -6.16
N GLY A 114 5.94 33.57 -7.31
CA GLY A 114 7.07 33.68 -8.24
C GLY A 114 8.27 34.41 -7.65
N GLU A 115 8.04 35.49 -6.90
CA GLU A 115 9.11 36.20 -6.18
C GLU A 115 9.71 35.33 -5.05
N ALA A 116 8.92 34.47 -4.41
CA ALA A 116 9.45 33.50 -3.45
C ALA A 116 10.44 32.52 -4.13
N VAL A 117 10.11 31.97 -5.31
CA VAL A 117 11.04 31.12 -6.09
C VAL A 117 12.36 31.85 -6.39
N LYS A 118 12.28 33.13 -6.77
CA LYS A 118 13.47 33.96 -7.04
C LYS A 118 14.29 34.22 -5.77
N GLN A 119 13.66 34.50 -4.63
CA GLN A 119 14.36 34.67 -3.35
C GLN A 119 15.06 33.37 -2.91
N TYR A 120 14.43 32.21 -3.11
CA TYR A 120 15.05 30.92 -2.83
C TYR A 120 16.29 30.66 -3.72
N GLN A 121 16.22 31.04 -5.01
CA GLN A 121 17.38 31.03 -5.91
C GLN A 121 18.52 31.95 -5.42
N LEU A 122 18.20 33.12 -4.86
CA LEU A 122 19.20 34.01 -4.25
C LEU A 122 19.85 33.38 -3.01
N ASN A 123 19.08 32.68 -2.16
CA ASN A 123 19.61 31.94 -1.01
C ASN A 123 20.62 30.85 -1.43
N MET A 124 20.35 30.12 -2.52
CA MET A 124 21.31 29.14 -3.05
C MET A 124 22.59 29.80 -3.59
N ARG A 125 22.51 31.02 -4.14
CA ARG A 125 23.70 31.83 -4.49
C ARG A 125 24.45 32.36 -3.26
N LEU A 126 23.78 32.58 -2.12
CA LEU A 126 24.44 32.83 -0.83
C LEU A 126 25.16 31.58 -0.32
N GLY A 127 24.60 30.38 -0.52
CA GLY A 127 25.25 29.10 -0.20
C GLY A 127 26.60 28.91 -0.90
N VAL A 128 26.63 29.16 -2.21
CA VAL A 128 27.88 29.12 -3.00
C VAL A 128 28.94 30.07 -2.43
N LYS A 129 28.57 31.32 -2.07
CA LYS A 129 29.49 32.30 -1.45
C LYS A 129 29.93 31.90 -0.05
N SER A 130 29.07 31.21 0.70
CA SER A 130 29.29 30.85 2.10
C SER A 130 30.00 29.50 2.29
N GLY A 131 30.21 28.75 1.21
CA GLY A 131 30.78 27.39 1.23
C GLY A 131 29.79 26.30 1.61
N MET A 132 28.50 26.63 1.67
CA MET A 132 27.40 25.68 1.90
C MET A 132 26.91 25.17 0.54
N ILE A 133 27.50 24.06 0.07
CA ILE A 133 27.17 23.44 -1.22
C ILE A 133 27.12 21.91 -1.06
N ARG A 134 26.16 21.25 -1.72
CA ARG A 134 26.02 19.79 -1.73
C ARG A 134 27.04 19.13 -2.67
N SER A 135 27.29 17.82 -2.47
CA SER A 135 28.08 17.03 -3.43
C SER A 135 27.33 16.87 -4.77
N LYS A 136 28.05 16.70 -5.88
CA LYS A 136 27.46 16.63 -7.24
C LYS A 136 26.39 15.53 -7.39
N ASN A 137 26.58 14.38 -6.74
CA ASN A 137 25.57 13.32 -6.68
C ASN A 137 24.29 13.78 -5.98
N ASN A 138 24.43 14.52 -4.87
CA ASN A 138 23.31 14.98 -4.07
C ASN A 138 22.58 16.16 -4.73
N CYS A 139 23.30 17.11 -5.34
CA CYS A 139 22.71 18.15 -6.20
C CYS A 139 21.84 17.56 -7.32
N LYS A 140 22.37 16.57 -8.06
CA LYS A 140 21.60 15.88 -9.11
C LYS A 140 20.36 15.18 -8.56
N SER A 141 20.47 14.55 -7.39
CA SER A 141 19.32 13.92 -6.74
C SER A 141 18.26 14.92 -6.27
N GLY A 142 18.65 16.10 -5.81
CA GLY A 142 17.73 17.17 -5.39
C GLY A 142 17.00 17.81 -6.56
N LEU A 143 17.72 18.08 -7.66
CA LEU A 143 17.12 18.50 -8.93
C LEU A 143 16.11 17.47 -9.45
N ASN A 144 16.48 16.19 -9.49
CA ASN A 144 15.58 15.11 -9.90
C ASN A 144 14.31 15.08 -9.05
N ALA A 145 14.44 15.21 -7.72
CA ALA A 145 13.32 15.22 -6.80
C ALA A 145 12.41 16.43 -7.03
N PHE A 146 12.97 17.64 -7.16
CA PHE A 146 12.20 18.86 -7.45
C PHE A 146 11.40 18.76 -8.77
N LYS A 147 12.00 18.20 -9.84
CA LYS A 147 11.27 17.96 -11.11
C LYS A 147 10.07 17.00 -10.95
N GLN A 148 10.03 16.14 -9.92
CA GLN A 148 8.86 15.27 -9.68
C GLN A 148 7.64 16.02 -9.11
N HIS A 149 7.78 17.25 -8.60
CA HIS A 149 6.64 18.06 -8.16
C HIS A 149 5.96 18.83 -9.32
N PHE A 150 6.69 19.07 -10.40
CA PHE A 150 6.23 19.84 -11.57
C PHE A 150 6.55 19.08 -12.86
N LYS A 151 5.95 17.89 -12.98
CA LYS A 151 6.36 16.87 -13.95
C LYS A 151 6.12 17.27 -15.39
N LYS A 152 5.08 18.04 -15.68
CA LYS A 152 4.76 18.49 -17.05
C LYS A 152 5.64 19.67 -17.42
N THR A 153 5.60 20.71 -16.58
CA THR A 153 6.38 21.95 -16.73
C THR A 153 7.86 21.64 -16.97
N THR A 154 8.45 20.75 -16.16
CA THR A 154 9.88 20.42 -16.22
C THR A 154 10.23 19.26 -17.15
N LYS A 155 9.25 18.66 -17.85
CA LYS A 155 9.50 17.61 -18.85
C LYS A 155 10.30 18.18 -20.00
N ASP A 156 9.76 19.22 -20.64
CA ASP A 156 10.33 19.86 -21.84
C ASP A 156 10.68 21.34 -21.58
N ASN A 157 10.73 21.73 -20.29
CA ASN A 157 11.11 23.04 -19.75
C ASN A 157 10.29 24.22 -20.35
N ASN A 158 8.99 24.00 -20.60
CA ASN A 158 8.06 24.99 -21.16
C ASN A 158 7.23 25.65 -20.04
N PRO A 159 7.33 26.98 -19.83
CA PRO A 159 6.52 27.71 -18.85
C PRO A 159 5.01 27.57 -19.04
N ASN A 160 4.52 27.32 -20.26
CA ASN A 160 3.08 27.21 -20.54
C ASN A 160 2.47 25.90 -20.00
N ASP A 161 3.27 24.85 -19.85
CA ASP A 161 2.80 23.53 -19.40
C ASP A 161 2.39 23.53 -17.91
N ILE A 162 2.68 24.61 -17.18
CA ILE A 162 2.14 24.86 -15.83
C ILE A 162 0.61 24.77 -15.82
N LEU A 163 -0.05 25.25 -16.89
CA LEU A 163 -1.52 25.27 -17.05
C LEU A 163 -2.15 23.87 -17.15
N GLU A 164 -1.33 22.83 -17.24
CA GLU A 164 -1.71 21.43 -17.25
C GLU A 164 -1.41 20.69 -15.92
N GLU A 165 -0.66 21.30 -14.99
CA GLU A 165 -0.28 20.67 -13.72
C GLU A 165 -1.50 20.55 -12.79
N LEU A 166 -1.53 19.47 -11.99
CA LEU A 166 -2.65 19.21 -11.07
C LEU A 166 -2.87 20.36 -10.08
N HIS A 167 -1.77 20.92 -9.57
CA HIS A 167 -1.74 21.95 -8.54
C HIS A 167 -2.44 23.26 -8.93
N VAL A 168 -2.46 23.62 -10.22
CA VAL A 168 -3.12 24.86 -10.69
C VAL A 168 -4.45 24.61 -11.40
N LYS A 169 -4.83 23.34 -11.60
CA LYS A 169 -6.04 22.94 -12.34
C LYS A 169 -7.29 23.69 -11.88
N ARG A 170 -7.44 23.89 -10.57
CA ARG A 170 -8.63 24.48 -9.94
C ARG A 170 -8.81 25.98 -10.21
N TYR A 171 -7.73 26.73 -10.45
CA TYR A 171 -7.83 28.14 -10.91
C TYR A 171 -8.51 28.25 -12.29
N ARG A 172 -8.48 27.16 -13.07
CA ARG A 172 -8.97 27.09 -14.46
C ARG A 172 -10.34 26.40 -14.59
N GLU A 173 -10.98 26.07 -13.46
CA GLU A 173 -12.34 25.51 -13.45
C GLU A 173 -13.37 26.64 -13.52
N GLU A 174 -14.47 26.48 -14.27
CA GLU A 174 -15.51 27.51 -14.43
C GLU A 174 -16.09 27.94 -13.06
N LEU A 175 -16.25 26.96 -12.16
CA LEU A 175 -16.67 27.15 -10.76
C LEU A 175 -15.68 28.00 -9.93
N TYR A 176 -14.47 28.29 -10.41
CA TYR A 176 -13.52 29.16 -9.71
C TYR A 176 -13.97 30.63 -9.76
N ILE A 177 -14.46 31.07 -10.92
CA ILE A 177 -14.83 32.48 -11.19
C ILE A 177 -16.33 32.76 -11.15
N GLU A 178 -17.14 31.73 -10.90
CA GLU A 178 -18.62 31.72 -10.78
C GLU A 178 -19.24 32.85 -9.93
N ALA A 179 -18.49 33.42 -8.98
CA ALA A 179 -18.97 34.51 -8.11
C ALA A 179 -18.74 35.93 -8.68
N LEU A 180 -18.09 36.07 -9.84
CA LEU A 180 -18.02 37.33 -10.59
C LEU A 180 -19.24 37.49 -11.49
N SER A 181 -19.77 38.71 -11.60
CA SER A 181 -20.92 38.96 -12.47
C SER A 181 -20.54 39.07 -13.94
N ASP A 182 -21.57 38.95 -14.77
CA ASP A 182 -21.54 39.23 -16.20
C ASP A 182 -21.03 40.65 -16.52
N ASP A 183 -21.28 41.64 -15.64
CA ASP A 183 -20.76 43.00 -15.77
C ASP A 183 -19.31 43.12 -15.28
N ASP A 184 -18.91 42.42 -14.21
CA ASP A 184 -17.51 42.35 -13.77
C ASP A 184 -16.62 41.78 -14.88
N THR A 185 -17.04 40.69 -15.52
CA THR A 185 -16.26 40.07 -16.61
C THR A 185 -16.18 40.93 -17.86
N ARG A 186 -17.23 41.70 -18.18
CA ARG A 186 -17.22 42.74 -19.23
C ARG A 186 -16.30 43.91 -18.88
N GLU A 187 -16.35 44.40 -17.65
CA GLU A 187 -15.53 45.51 -17.18
C GLU A 187 -14.05 45.12 -17.12
N TRP A 188 -13.73 43.90 -16.65
CA TRP A 188 -12.37 43.37 -16.69
C TRP A 188 -11.80 43.31 -18.10
N LEU A 189 -12.60 42.83 -19.07
CA LEU A 189 -12.23 42.81 -20.48
C LEU A 189 -11.98 44.22 -21.02
N ARG A 190 -12.76 45.22 -20.59
CA ARG A 190 -12.57 46.64 -20.92
C ARG A 190 -11.30 47.23 -20.28
N MET A 191 -11.01 46.90 -19.02
CA MET A 191 -9.88 47.43 -18.25
C MET A 191 -8.54 46.81 -18.65
N LYS A 192 -8.50 45.50 -18.93
CA LYS A 192 -7.25 44.73 -19.14
C LYS A 192 -7.04 44.26 -20.59
N GLY A 193 -8.06 44.36 -21.45
CA GLY A 193 -8.01 43.88 -22.84
C GLY A 193 -7.97 42.35 -22.98
N LYS A 194 -8.23 41.60 -21.89
CA LYS A 194 -8.20 40.13 -21.83
C LYS A 194 -9.36 39.61 -20.97
N THR A 195 -9.80 38.38 -21.22
CA THR A 195 -10.80 37.73 -20.35
C THR A 195 -10.21 37.37 -19.00
N VAL A 196 -11.06 37.20 -17.98
CA VAL A 196 -10.64 36.79 -16.62
C VAL A 196 -9.80 35.50 -16.67
N SER A 197 -10.25 34.47 -17.39
CA SER A 197 -9.50 33.22 -17.56
C SER A 197 -8.15 33.43 -18.26
N ALA A 198 -8.08 34.26 -19.30
CA ALA A 198 -6.80 34.56 -19.97
C ALA A 198 -5.84 35.35 -19.07
N SER A 199 -6.35 36.18 -18.15
CA SER A 199 -5.54 36.88 -17.14
C SER A 199 -5.02 35.95 -16.05
N ILE A 200 -5.83 34.97 -15.63
CA ILE A 200 -5.40 33.91 -14.69
C ILE A 200 -4.35 33.01 -15.34
N ASP A 201 -4.58 32.55 -16.57
CA ASP A 201 -3.63 31.72 -17.32
C ASP A 201 -2.30 32.47 -17.55
N GLU A 202 -2.35 33.76 -17.90
CA GLU A 202 -1.14 34.60 -18.00
C GLU A 202 -0.40 34.72 -16.66
N ALA A 203 -1.11 34.98 -15.54
CA ALA A 203 -0.47 35.06 -14.23
C ALA A 203 0.15 33.72 -13.79
N LEU A 204 -0.46 32.58 -14.12
CA LEU A 204 0.12 31.27 -13.85
C LEU A 204 1.40 31.02 -14.66
N VAL A 205 1.42 31.41 -15.94
CA VAL A 205 2.61 31.24 -16.81
C VAL A 205 3.74 32.21 -16.46
N GLU A 206 3.44 33.50 -16.28
CA GLU A 206 4.43 34.53 -16.01
C GLU A 206 4.85 34.56 -14.53
N GLY A 207 3.93 34.30 -13.61
CA GLY A 207 4.15 34.30 -12.16
C GLY A 207 4.69 32.98 -11.60
N ILE A 208 4.29 31.82 -12.12
CA ILE A 208 4.79 30.52 -11.64
C ILE A 208 5.68 29.85 -12.70
N GLY A 209 5.15 29.63 -13.91
CA GLY A 209 5.81 28.85 -14.96
C GLY A 209 7.22 29.35 -15.31
N ARG A 210 7.39 30.66 -15.51
CA ARG A 210 8.69 31.26 -15.82
C ARG A 210 9.68 31.20 -14.64
N PRO A 211 9.39 31.73 -13.43
CA PRO A 211 10.31 31.64 -12.30
C PRO A 211 10.72 30.21 -11.95
N LEU A 212 9.80 29.25 -12.07
CA LEU A 212 10.07 27.83 -11.83
C LEU A 212 11.04 27.25 -12.87
N ILE A 213 10.83 27.52 -14.15
CA ILE A 213 11.72 27.07 -15.22
C ILE A 213 13.09 27.74 -15.16
N ASP A 214 13.17 29.02 -14.78
CA ASP A 214 14.44 29.72 -14.63
C ASP A 214 15.20 29.27 -13.36
N PHE A 215 14.50 28.86 -12.31
CA PHE A 215 15.10 28.16 -11.16
C PHE A 215 15.61 26.76 -11.55
N VAL A 216 14.88 26.02 -12.36
CA VAL A 216 15.32 24.71 -12.90
C VAL A 216 16.57 24.85 -13.77
N LYS A 217 16.61 25.81 -14.71
CA LYS A 217 17.83 26.11 -15.49
C LYS A 217 18.99 26.51 -14.58
N TYR A 218 18.75 27.31 -13.54
CA TYR A 218 19.79 27.64 -12.56
C TYR A 218 20.35 26.39 -11.85
N LEU A 219 19.49 25.45 -11.47
CA LEU A 219 19.93 24.18 -10.89
C LEU A 219 20.70 23.30 -11.89
N GLU A 220 20.33 23.31 -13.17
CA GLU A 220 20.95 22.52 -14.24
C GLU A 220 22.30 23.10 -14.71
N ASP A 221 22.35 24.40 -15.01
CA ASP A 221 23.46 25.05 -15.75
C ASP A 221 24.42 25.87 -14.88
N GLU A 222 23.95 26.49 -13.78
CA GLU A 222 24.75 27.37 -12.91
C GLU A 222 25.18 26.65 -11.63
N HIS A 223 24.22 26.21 -10.81
CA HIS A 223 24.49 25.59 -9.51
C HIS A 223 25.22 24.25 -9.63
N MET A 224 24.88 23.42 -10.62
CA MET A 224 25.52 22.11 -10.85
C MET A 224 27.04 22.19 -11.09
N ARG A 225 27.54 23.35 -11.54
CA ARG A 225 28.97 23.63 -11.74
C ARG A 225 29.69 23.95 -10.43
N HIS A 226 28.98 24.47 -9.44
CA HIS A 226 29.51 24.74 -8.10
C HIS A 226 29.46 23.52 -7.17
N CYS A 227 28.61 22.53 -7.47
CA CYS A 227 28.47 21.31 -6.68
C CYS A 227 29.77 20.49 -6.54
N LEU A 228 30.02 20.02 -5.32
CA LEU A 228 31.34 19.55 -4.91
C LEU A 228 31.71 18.18 -5.49
N PRO A 229 33.01 17.92 -5.76
CA PRO A 229 33.53 16.58 -6.10
C PRO A 229 33.07 15.51 -5.12
N ARG A 230 32.90 14.29 -5.63
CA ARG A 230 32.15 13.18 -5.00
C ARG A 230 32.44 12.97 -3.51
N ASP A 231 33.73 12.99 -3.15
CA ASP A 231 34.21 12.59 -1.82
C ASP A 231 34.70 13.79 -0.98
N LEU A 232 34.91 14.97 -1.60
CA LEU A 232 35.50 16.18 -0.98
C LEU A 232 34.73 16.66 0.26
N SER A 233 33.41 16.74 0.13
CA SER A 233 32.51 16.97 1.25
C SER A 233 31.34 16.01 1.08
N SER A 234 31.40 14.93 1.85
CA SER A 234 30.47 13.82 1.70
C SER A 234 29.19 13.99 2.53
N GLY A 235 29.16 14.95 3.46
CA GLY A 235 28.01 15.34 4.26
C GLY A 235 28.31 16.63 5.03
N LEU A 236 27.48 16.98 6.02
CA LEU A 236 27.62 18.23 6.77
C LEU A 236 28.97 18.36 7.52
N ALA A 237 29.68 17.26 7.80
CA ALA A 237 30.94 17.30 8.53
C ALA A 237 32.05 18.09 7.83
N GLY A 238 31.97 18.22 6.50
CA GLY A 238 32.91 18.95 5.65
C GLY A 238 32.41 20.32 5.17
N LEU A 239 31.37 20.89 5.81
CA LEU A 239 30.79 22.19 5.43
C LEU A 239 30.91 23.24 6.56
N PRO A 240 31.16 24.52 6.23
CA PRO A 240 31.40 25.07 4.89
C PRO A 240 32.80 24.78 4.33
N VAL A 241 32.92 24.61 3.00
CA VAL A 241 34.23 24.46 2.31
C VAL A 241 35.05 25.75 2.27
N ASP A 242 36.36 25.65 2.03
CA ASP A 242 37.30 26.79 2.06
C ASP A 242 37.18 27.78 0.89
N PHE A 243 36.90 27.28 -0.31
CA PHE A 243 36.91 28.05 -1.56
C PHE A 243 35.66 27.77 -2.38
N ILE A 244 35.27 28.70 -3.24
CA ILE A 244 34.20 28.47 -4.23
C ILE A 244 34.71 27.47 -5.28
N TYR A 245 33.96 26.40 -5.52
CA TYR A 245 34.28 25.41 -6.56
C TYR A 245 33.64 25.78 -7.91
N ILE A 246 34.31 25.46 -9.01
CA ILE A 246 33.81 25.60 -10.39
C ILE A 246 34.22 24.35 -11.18
N ASP A 247 33.24 23.68 -11.78
CA ASP A 247 33.37 22.45 -12.56
C ASP A 247 34.12 21.32 -11.83
N GLY A 248 34.06 21.32 -10.49
CA GLY A 248 34.76 20.37 -9.61
C GLY A 248 36.18 20.79 -9.20
N THR A 249 36.68 21.94 -9.66
CA THR A 249 37.98 22.50 -9.24
C THR A 249 37.80 23.62 -8.22
N ALA A 250 38.74 23.75 -7.27
CA ALA A 250 38.74 24.87 -6.32
C ALA A 250 39.20 26.15 -7.04
N SER A 251 38.44 27.24 -6.92
CA SER A 251 38.87 28.55 -7.39
C SER A 251 39.75 29.26 -6.36
N ILE A 252 40.37 30.37 -6.76
CA ILE A 252 41.12 31.26 -5.85
C ILE A 252 40.21 32.11 -4.94
N ILE A 253 38.88 31.98 -5.03
CA ILE A 253 37.92 32.82 -4.30
C ILE A 253 37.57 32.12 -2.97
N PRO A 254 37.95 32.67 -1.81
CA PRO A 254 37.61 32.10 -0.51
C PRO A 254 36.11 32.28 -0.21
N THR A 255 35.56 31.37 0.59
CA THR A 255 34.17 31.46 1.08
C THR A 255 34.08 32.35 2.33
N THR A 256 32.89 32.90 2.60
CA THR A 256 32.67 33.75 3.79
C THR A 256 32.58 32.95 5.08
N LYS A 257 32.05 31.71 5.04
CA LYS A 257 31.83 30.80 6.18
C LYS A 257 31.01 31.38 7.34
N VAL A 258 30.24 32.43 7.09
CA VAL A 258 29.39 33.11 8.08
C VAL A 258 27.97 33.24 7.56
N LEU A 259 27.01 33.25 8.49
CA LEU A 259 25.62 33.59 8.20
C LEU A 259 25.52 35.07 7.76
N PRO A 260 24.66 35.38 6.78
CA PRO A 260 24.29 36.77 6.49
C PRO A 260 23.57 37.38 7.70
N ILE A 261 23.44 38.71 7.74
CA ILE A 261 22.87 39.49 8.85
C ILE A 261 23.69 39.42 10.16
N THR A 262 23.90 38.23 10.73
CA THR A 262 24.50 38.05 12.06
C THR A 262 26.02 37.93 12.06
N GLY A 263 26.63 37.52 10.94
CA GLY A 263 28.07 37.27 10.86
C GLY A 263 28.57 36.07 11.68
N GLN A 264 27.66 35.28 12.27
CA GLN A 264 28.00 34.09 13.06
C GLN A 264 28.60 33.00 12.16
N LYS A 265 29.62 32.29 12.68
CA LYS A 265 30.35 31.27 11.93
C LYS A 265 29.51 30.01 11.70
N LEU A 266 29.42 29.59 10.45
CA LEU A 266 28.78 28.34 10.03
C LEU A 266 29.59 27.11 10.48
N ASN A 267 28.91 26.08 10.95
CA ASN A 267 29.51 24.81 11.37
C ASN A 267 28.54 23.65 11.07
N GLY A 268 28.82 22.88 10.02
CA GLY A 268 27.97 21.76 9.60
C GLY A 268 27.83 20.64 10.64
N LYS A 269 28.84 20.45 11.51
CA LYS A 269 28.75 19.46 12.60
C LYS A 269 27.77 19.88 13.70
N GLU A 270 27.61 21.19 13.94
CA GLU A 270 26.65 21.70 14.92
C GLU A 270 25.23 21.75 14.33
N ASN A 271 25.12 22.14 13.06
CA ASN A 271 23.90 21.98 12.25
C ASN A 271 23.35 20.54 12.35
N TYR A 272 24.20 19.53 12.13
CA TYR A 272 23.78 18.13 12.25
C TYR A 272 23.22 17.76 13.63
N LYS A 273 23.82 18.23 14.73
CA LYS A 273 23.27 18.04 16.09
C LYS A 273 21.89 18.69 16.26
N ASN A 274 21.63 19.81 15.60
CA ASN A 274 20.35 20.50 15.68
C ASN A 274 19.25 19.78 14.86
N ILE A 275 19.62 19.08 13.78
CA ILE A 275 18.69 18.27 12.97
C ILE A 275 18.35 16.93 13.66
N LEU A 276 19.32 16.28 14.31
CA LEU A 276 19.13 14.94 14.91
C LEU A 276 17.90 14.76 15.84
N PRO A 277 17.57 15.70 16.76
CA PRO A 277 16.41 15.59 17.63
C PRO A 277 15.06 15.44 16.90
N TYR A 278 14.93 15.94 15.67
CA TYR A 278 13.71 15.74 14.87
C TYR A 278 13.49 14.27 14.53
N PHE A 279 14.53 13.60 14.01
CA PHE A 279 14.44 12.21 13.56
C PHE A 279 14.50 11.19 14.70
N THR A 280 15.24 11.48 15.77
CA THR A 280 15.40 10.61 16.94
C THR A 280 14.33 10.82 18.01
N THR A 281 13.71 12.01 18.06
CA THR A 281 12.81 12.47 19.12
C THR A 281 13.43 12.53 20.53
N SER A 282 14.76 12.43 20.63
CA SER A 282 15.51 12.30 21.88
C SER A 282 16.73 13.22 21.93
N ASP A 283 17.54 13.09 22.98
CA ASP A 283 18.74 13.91 23.23
C ASP A 283 20.06 13.18 22.91
N ILE A 284 19.97 12.06 22.18
CA ILE A 284 21.11 11.19 21.87
C ILE A 284 22.13 11.88 20.94
N THR A 285 23.42 11.74 21.25
CA THR A 285 24.51 12.39 20.51
C THR A 285 24.94 11.60 19.26
N PRO A 286 25.55 12.25 18.25
CA PRO A 286 26.12 11.57 17.09
C PRO A 286 27.06 10.41 17.42
N ASP A 287 27.85 10.53 18.50
CA ASP A 287 28.84 9.54 18.88
C ASP A 287 28.22 8.33 19.59
N GLU A 288 27.13 8.51 20.34
CA GLU A 288 26.33 7.41 20.89
C GLU A 288 25.61 6.65 19.77
N ILE A 289 25.01 7.35 18.80
CA ILE A 289 24.39 6.73 17.61
C ILE A 289 25.44 5.91 16.83
N TYR A 290 26.62 6.48 16.56
CA TYR A 290 27.72 5.78 15.88
C TYR A 290 28.13 4.50 16.64
N LYS A 291 28.30 4.61 17.96
CA LYS A 291 28.66 3.48 18.83
C LYS A 291 27.59 2.37 18.81
N ILE A 292 26.32 2.72 18.96
CA ILE A 292 25.20 1.77 18.88
C ILE A 292 25.18 1.07 17.52
N GLY A 293 25.49 1.79 16.44
CA GLY A 293 25.69 1.21 15.11
C GLY A 293 26.77 0.12 15.09
N GLN A 294 27.94 0.38 15.68
CA GLN A 294 29.03 -0.58 15.77
C GLN A 294 28.69 -1.82 16.63
N GLU A 295 28.10 -1.61 17.81
CA GLU A 295 27.68 -2.70 18.72
C GLU A 295 26.60 -3.58 18.06
N THR A 296 25.63 -2.96 17.40
CA THR A 296 24.57 -3.65 16.63
C THR A 296 25.13 -4.44 15.45
N LEU A 297 26.08 -3.86 14.71
CA LEU A 297 26.74 -4.52 13.58
C LEU A 297 27.54 -5.75 14.05
N ALA A 298 28.26 -5.64 15.15
CA ALA A 298 29.04 -6.74 15.74
C ALA A 298 28.15 -7.91 16.20
N ALA A 299 26.92 -7.63 16.67
CA ALA A 299 25.96 -8.67 17.06
C ALA A 299 25.29 -9.38 15.86
N LEU A 300 25.04 -8.66 14.75
CA LEU A 300 24.30 -9.19 13.58
C LEU A 300 25.20 -9.86 12.54
N TYR A 301 26.39 -9.32 12.27
CA TYR A 301 27.24 -9.81 11.18
C TYR A 301 27.67 -11.29 11.31
N PRO A 302 27.98 -11.84 12.51
CA PRO A 302 28.27 -13.27 12.67
C PRO A 302 27.13 -14.18 12.21
N GLN A 303 25.87 -13.78 12.46
CA GLN A 303 24.68 -14.55 12.07
C GLN A 303 24.54 -14.64 10.54
N ALA A 304 24.94 -13.58 9.82
CA ALA A 304 24.96 -13.61 8.35
C ALA A 304 26.05 -14.55 7.82
N ILE A 305 27.25 -14.57 8.44
CA ILE A 305 28.34 -15.50 8.09
C ILE A 305 27.92 -16.96 8.36
N GLU A 306 27.25 -17.22 9.48
CA GLU A 306 26.73 -18.55 9.83
C GLU A 306 25.76 -19.07 8.75
N ILE A 307 24.83 -18.24 8.28
CA ILE A 307 23.93 -18.62 7.18
C ILE A 307 24.68 -18.85 5.87
N ALA A 308 25.65 -17.98 5.53
CA ALA A 308 26.46 -18.15 4.32
C ALA A 308 27.23 -19.48 4.33
N ARG A 309 27.79 -19.88 5.48
CA ARG A 309 28.45 -21.18 5.68
C ARG A 309 27.48 -22.35 5.61
N ASN A 310 26.32 -22.25 6.26
CA ASN A 310 25.30 -23.30 6.24
C ASN A 310 24.74 -23.57 4.82
N ILE A 311 24.61 -22.52 4.00
CA ILE A 311 24.12 -22.64 2.61
C ILE A 311 25.22 -23.12 1.64
N THR A 312 26.48 -22.73 1.84
CA THR A 312 27.59 -23.14 0.97
C THR A 312 28.23 -24.48 1.36
N GLY A 313 28.04 -24.92 2.60
CA GLY A 313 28.76 -26.06 3.20
C GLY A 313 30.18 -25.72 3.65
N GLU A 314 30.62 -24.47 3.50
CA GLU A 314 32.02 -24.08 3.68
C GLU A 314 32.41 -23.82 5.14
N SER A 315 33.65 -24.19 5.46
CA SER A 315 34.21 -24.06 6.81
C SER A 315 35.00 -22.76 7.02
N ASP A 316 35.61 -22.24 5.94
CA ASP A 316 36.26 -20.93 5.91
C ASP A 316 35.24 -19.80 5.69
N ASN A 317 35.36 -18.73 6.46
CA ASN A 317 34.48 -17.57 6.36
C ASN A 317 34.68 -16.81 5.04
N GLU A 318 35.91 -16.63 4.54
CA GLU A 318 36.14 -15.83 3.33
C GLU A 318 35.61 -16.56 2.08
N THR A 319 35.83 -17.87 2.01
CA THR A 319 35.31 -18.74 0.96
C THR A 319 33.78 -18.85 1.01
N ALA A 320 33.18 -19.07 2.20
CA ALA A 320 31.74 -19.05 2.34
C ALA A 320 31.11 -17.73 1.86
N ILE A 321 31.66 -16.58 2.25
CA ILE A 321 31.17 -15.26 1.82
C ILE A 321 31.35 -15.08 0.30
N ARG A 322 32.48 -15.50 -0.27
CA ARG A 322 32.77 -15.38 -1.71
C ARG A 322 31.80 -16.19 -2.57
N GLU A 323 31.55 -17.45 -2.19
CA GLU A 323 30.63 -18.32 -2.93
C GLU A 323 29.17 -17.90 -2.70
N PHE A 324 28.81 -17.48 -1.49
CA PHE A 324 27.48 -16.94 -1.19
C PHE A 324 27.20 -15.62 -1.93
N LYS A 325 28.19 -14.73 -2.09
CA LYS A 325 28.07 -13.52 -2.95
C LYS A 325 27.74 -13.85 -4.42
N LYS A 326 28.10 -15.03 -4.93
CA LYS A 326 27.69 -15.50 -6.28
C LYS A 326 26.21 -15.87 -6.29
N LEU A 327 25.75 -16.62 -5.28
CA LEU A 327 24.34 -17.00 -5.13
C LEU A 327 23.43 -15.75 -5.03
N LEU A 328 23.79 -14.78 -4.20
CA LEU A 328 23.06 -13.51 -4.05
C LEU A 328 23.00 -12.67 -5.35
N ASN A 329 23.88 -12.96 -6.32
CA ASN A 329 23.95 -12.25 -7.60
C ASN A 329 23.40 -13.05 -8.79
N SER A 330 22.95 -14.29 -8.60
CA SER A 330 22.35 -15.10 -9.66
C SER A 330 21.11 -14.42 -10.25
N SER A 331 20.78 -14.68 -11.52
CA SER A 331 19.53 -14.20 -12.13
C SER A 331 18.30 -14.80 -11.46
N GLU A 332 18.40 -16.01 -10.89
CA GLU A 332 17.31 -16.71 -10.22
C GLU A 332 16.74 -15.95 -9.01
N GLU A 333 17.54 -15.10 -8.35
CA GLU A 333 17.10 -14.28 -7.22
C GLU A 333 16.45 -12.93 -7.61
N TYR A 334 16.27 -12.64 -8.90
CA TYR A 334 15.62 -11.41 -9.38
C TYR A 334 14.39 -11.69 -10.27
N PHE A 335 13.57 -10.66 -10.53
CA PHE A 335 12.34 -10.77 -11.34
C PHE A 335 12.52 -10.42 -12.82
N ASN A 336 13.75 -10.14 -13.25
CA ASN A 336 14.13 -9.88 -14.63
C ASN A 336 15.24 -10.84 -15.06
N ASP A 337 15.01 -11.53 -16.18
CA ASP A 337 15.85 -12.66 -16.63
C ASP A 337 17.21 -12.22 -17.21
N GLY A 338 17.38 -10.92 -17.47
CA GLY A 338 18.60 -10.26 -17.93
C GLY A 338 18.53 -8.75 -17.74
N PRO A 339 19.54 -7.98 -18.22
CA PRO A 339 19.50 -6.52 -18.19
C PRO A 339 18.34 -5.98 -19.06
N PHE A 340 17.63 -4.96 -18.56
CA PHE A 340 16.57 -4.30 -19.32
C PHE A 340 17.09 -3.62 -20.59
N PRO A 341 16.26 -3.48 -21.65
CA PRO A 341 16.65 -2.79 -22.87
C PRO A 341 17.11 -1.35 -22.62
N ALA A 342 18.03 -0.86 -23.46
CA ALA A 342 18.62 0.46 -23.32
C ALA A 342 17.58 1.59 -23.45
N ASN A 343 16.66 1.46 -24.41
CA ASN A 343 15.52 2.37 -24.63
C ASN A 343 14.47 2.33 -23.49
N GLU A 344 14.53 1.34 -22.60
CA GLU A 344 13.73 1.31 -21.36
C GLU A 344 14.52 1.81 -20.14
N SER A 345 15.79 2.19 -20.31
CA SER A 345 16.73 2.43 -19.19
C SER A 345 17.57 3.71 -19.33
N ASP A 346 17.38 4.47 -20.42
CA ASP A 346 18.10 5.70 -20.71
C ASP A 346 17.36 6.97 -20.22
N ALA A 347 17.91 8.15 -20.55
CA ALA A 347 17.34 9.43 -20.16
C ALA A 347 16.01 9.78 -20.87
N ALA A 348 15.70 9.14 -22.00
CA ALA A 348 14.40 9.28 -22.67
C ALA A 348 13.36 8.34 -22.02
N ALA A 349 13.74 7.14 -21.60
CA ALA A 349 12.88 6.23 -20.84
C ALA A 349 12.32 6.90 -19.57
N PHE A 350 13.15 7.67 -18.84
CA PHE A 350 12.71 8.42 -17.66
C PHE A 350 11.65 9.51 -17.95
N LYS A 351 11.56 10.01 -19.19
CA LYS A 351 10.46 10.88 -19.66
C LYS A 351 9.26 10.06 -20.14
N ASN A 352 9.52 9.00 -20.91
CA ASN A 352 8.52 8.27 -21.69
C ASN A 352 7.81 7.14 -20.95
N CYS A 353 8.30 6.71 -19.80
CA CYS A 353 7.71 5.68 -18.94
C CYS A 353 7.47 6.24 -17.53
N SER A 354 6.75 7.36 -17.45
CA SER A 354 6.58 8.19 -16.25
C SER A 354 5.24 7.98 -15.53
N ASP A 355 4.35 7.17 -16.11
CA ASP A 355 3.06 6.76 -15.56
C ASP A 355 2.71 5.32 -15.99
N ILE A 356 1.61 4.77 -15.48
CA ILE A 356 1.19 3.38 -15.71
C ILE A 356 0.83 3.08 -17.17
N GLU A 357 0.23 4.00 -17.91
CA GLU A 357 -0.15 3.75 -19.31
C GLU A 357 1.04 3.99 -20.25
N SER A 358 1.86 5.02 -20.01
CA SER A 358 3.07 5.24 -20.79
C SER A 358 4.13 4.15 -20.56
N ALA A 359 4.27 3.63 -19.34
CA ALA A 359 5.17 2.52 -19.05
C ALA A 359 4.76 1.19 -19.72
N LYS A 360 3.47 0.87 -19.81
CA LYS A 360 2.99 -0.31 -20.56
C LYS A 360 3.37 -0.26 -22.04
N LEU A 361 3.28 0.94 -22.64
CA LEU A 361 3.49 1.14 -24.07
C LEU A 361 4.98 1.26 -24.43
N ASN A 362 5.74 2.03 -23.63
CA ASN A 362 7.11 2.43 -23.96
C ASN A 362 8.19 1.62 -23.21
N CYS A 363 7.83 0.95 -22.11
CA CYS A 363 8.72 0.09 -21.32
C CYS A 363 8.10 -1.30 -21.01
N PRO A 364 7.71 -2.08 -22.04
CA PRO A 364 7.01 -3.35 -21.85
C PRO A 364 7.83 -4.40 -21.10
N THR A 365 9.16 -4.46 -21.28
CA THR A 365 10.02 -5.47 -20.64
C THR A 365 10.11 -5.23 -19.12
N ARG A 366 10.31 -3.96 -18.73
CA ARG A 366 10.20 -3.49 -17.34
C ARG A 366 8.80 -3.72 -16.78
N TRP A 367 7.76 -3.49 -17.57
CA TRP A 367 6.38 -3.67 -17.12
C TRP A 367 6.07 -5.14 -16.79
N GLU A 368 6.46 -6.08 -17.64
CA GLU A 368 6.28 -7.52 -17.38
C GLU A 368 7.03 -7.99 -16.12
N ALA A 369 8.31 -7.62 -16.00
CA ALA A 369 9.11 -7.90 -14.80
C ALA A 369 8.50 -7.28 -13.53
N MET A 370 7.86 -6.10 -13.65
CA MET A 370 7.18 -5.44 -12.54
C MET A 370 5.93 -6.20 -12.10
N LEU A 371 5.17 -6.78 -13.03
CA LEU A 371 4.04 -7.65 -12.73
C LEU A 371 4.48 -8.95 -12.06
N LYS A 372 5.63 -9.53 -12.45
CA LYS A 372 6.24 -10.69 -11.76
C LYS A 372 6.58 -10.37 -10.30
N TRP A 373 7.26 -9.24 -10.05
CA TRP A 373 7.62 -8.79 -8.69
C TRP A 373 6.37 -8.51 -7.83
N ALA A 374 5.43 -7.71 -8.34
CA ALA A 374 4.18 -7.42 -7.63
C ALA A 374 3.32 -8.68 -7.41
N GLY A 375 3.43 -9.69 -8.28
CA GLY A 375 2.85 -11.02 -8.08
C GLY A 375 3.44 -11.74 -6.87
N TYR A 376 4.76 -11.78 -6.75
CA TYR A 376 5.46 -12.39 -5.63
C TYR A 376 5.16 -11.69 -4.30
N GLY A 377 5.20 -10.35 -4.25
CA GLY A 377 4.89 -9.60 -3.03
C GLY A 377 3.49 -9.88 -2.48
N ARG A 378 2.48 -10.09 -3.35
CA ARG A 378 1.13 -10.54 -2.94
C ARG A 378 1.10 -11.97 -2.41
N GLN A 379 1.92 -12.88 -2.96
CA GLN A 379 2.06 -14.25 -2.44
C GLN A 379 2.73 -14.24 -1.06
N THR A 380 3.82 -13.49 -0.90
CA THR A 380 4.50 -13.24 0.38
C THR A 380 3.53 -12.75 1.46
N GLY A 381 2.72 -11.73 1.15
CA GLY A 381 1.70 -11.21 2.09
C GLY A 381 0.65 -12.26 2.48
N ALA A 382 0.26 -13.15 1.55
CA ALA A 382 -0.66 -14.25 1.84
C ALA A 382 -0.05 -15.38 2.68
N ILE A 383 1.28 -15.58 2.62
CA ILE A 383 2.02 -16.55 3.45
C ILE A 383 2.18 -16.01 4.89
N LEU A 384 2.52 -14.73 5.04
CA LEU A 384 2.66 -14.06 6.34
C LEU A 384 1.32 -13.96 7.08
N ALA A 385 0.25 -13.65 6.35
CA ALA A 385 -1.07 -13.36 6.93
C ALA A 385 -1.56 -14.35 8.02
N PRO A 386 -1.67 -15.67 7.79
CA PRO A 386 -2.16 -16.60 8.81
C PRO A 386 -1.27 -16.70 10.05
N LYS A 387 0.05 -16.47 9.92
CA LYS A 387 0.99 -16.46 11.05
C LYS A 387 0.80 -15.22 11.94
N LEU A 388 0.32 -14.12 11.36
CA LEU A 388 0.17 -12.82 12.04
C LEU A 388 -1.20 -12.58 12.67
N ILE A 389 -2.29 -13.22 12.19
CA ILE A 389 -3.65 -13.07 12.80
C ILE A 389 -3.64 -13.23 14.33
N PRO A 390 -2.95 -14.23 14.94
CA PRO A 390 -2.98 -14.43 16.38
C PRO A 390 -2.28 -13.35 17.20
N MET A 391 -1.36 -12.58 16.59
CA MET A 391 -0.48 -11.62 17.27
C MET A 391 -1.11 -10.22 17.41
N PHE A 392 -2.32 -10.02 16.89
CA PHE A 392 -3.00 -8.73 16.84
C PHE A 392 -4.51 -8.89 17.06
N TYR A 393 -5.17 -7.83 17.52
CA TYR A 393 -6.64 -7.82 17.55
C TYR A 393 -7.18 -7.55 16.13
N HIS A 394 -7.90 -8.54 15.59
CA HIS A 394 -8.48 -8.52 14.24
C HIS A 394 -9.98 -8.19 14.22
N THR A 395 -10.61 -8.01 15.38
CA THR A 395 -12.04 -7.70 15.58
C THR A 395 -12.25 -6.93 16.90
N GLY A 396 -13.44 -6.36 17.07
CA GLY A 396 -13.87 -5.73 18.34
C GLY A 396 -13.24 -4.36 18.62
N ASN A 397 -13.37 -3.89 19.87
CA ASN A 397 -13.02 -2.52 20.26
C ASN A 397 -11.50 -2.24 20.32
N LYS A 398 -10.66 -3.28 20.27
CA LYS A 398 -9.19 -3.16 20.24
C LYS A 398 -8.57 -3.41 18.87
N ILE A 399 -9.37 -3.53 17.80
CA ILE A 399 -8.90 -3.87 16.45
C ILE A 399 -7.71 -2.99 16.01
N THR A 400 -6.60 -3.63 15.63
CA THR A 400 -5.38 -2.97 15.13
C THR A 400 -5.09 -3.29 13.67
N ILE A 401 -5.64 -4.39 13.13
CA ILE A 401 -5.46 -4.77 11.72
C ILE A 401 -6.41 -3.94 10.84
N PRO A 402 -5.90 -3.19 9.85
CA PRO A 402 -6.73 -2.39 8.95
C PRO A 402 -7.60 -3.27 8.05
N ASN A 403 -8.77 -2.77 7.67
CA ASN A 403 -9.64 -3.40 6.69
C ASN A 403 -9.28 -3.00 5.25
N CYS A 404 -8.66 -1.84 5.05
CA CYS A 404 -8.37 -1.34 3.71
C CYS A 404 -7.37 -2.23 2.94
N PRO A 405 -7.67 -2.66 1.68
CA PRO A 405 -6.71 -3.40 0.86
C PRO A 405 -5.36 -2.69 0.68
N LEU A 406 -4.31 -3.50 0.63
CA LEU A 406 -2.96 -3.11 0.20
C LEU A 406 -2.70 -3.58 -1.23
N GLU A 407 -2.53 -2.63 -2.16
CA GLU A 407 -2.14 -2.90 -3.54
C GLU A 407 -0.65 -2.61 -3.77
N ILE A 408 -0.04 -3.27 -4.76
CA ILE A 408 1.36 -3.07 -5.13
C ILE A 408 1.44 -2.37 -6.49
N ARG A 409 2.14 -1.24 -6.57
CA ARG A 409 2.24 -0.38 -7.78
C ARG A 409 3.68 0.13 -8.00
N PRO A 410 4.06 0.53 -9.23
CA PRO A 410 5.39 1.10 -9.47
C PRO A 410 5.57 2.53 -8.91
N ASP A 411 6.81 2.87 -8.56
CA ASP A 411 7.31 4.24 -8.40
C ASP A 411 8.22 4.61 -9.59
N PHE A 412 7.89 5.70 -10.28
CA PHE A 412 8.59 6.17 -11.48
C PHE A 412 9.70 7.20 -11.21
N ASN A 413 10.05 7.52 -9.96
CA ASN A 413 11.20 8.37 -9.65
C ASN A 413 12.53 7.62 -9.85
N PRO A 414 13.40 8.00 -10.81
CA PRO A 414 14.65 7.29 -11.09
C PRO A 414 15.71 7.42 -9.97
N SER A 415 15.48 8.28 -8.99
CA SER A 415 16.38 8.50 -7.84
C SER A 415 16.15 7.49 -6.71
N PHE A 416 14.95 6.90 -6.62
CA PHE A 416 14.62 5.91 -5.58
C PHE A 416 15.12 4.51 -5.98
N ALA A 417 15.29 3.65 -4.96
CA ALA A 417 15.93 2.33 -5.06
C ALA A 417 15.26 1.24 -4.21
N THR A 418 14.34 1.63 -3.33
CA THR A 418 13.67 0.76 -2.37
C THR A 418 12.16 0.87 -2.53
N GLN A 419 11.45 -0.09 -1.96
CA GLN A 419 10.01 0.00 -1.74
C GLN A 419 9.65 1.15 -0.79
N SER A 420 8.36 1.51 -0.73
CA SER A 420 7.80 2.46 0.24
C SER A 420 6.30 2.31 0.41
N TYR A 421 5.76 2.67 1.57
CA TYR A 421 4.33 2.63 1.86
C TYR A 421 3.59 3.94 1.55
N SER A 422 2.29 3.86 1.29
CA SER A 422 1.38 5.01 1.15
C SER A 422 0.01 4.69 1.73
N VAL A 423 -0.37 5.44 2.77
CA VAL A 423 -1.63 5.29 3.51
C VAL A 423 -2.84 5.76 2.68
N SER A 424 -4.01 5.20 2.95
CA SER A 424 -5.30 5.67 2.41
C SER A 424 -6.04 6.55 3.42
N SER A 425 -7.25 7.01 3.07
CA SER A 425 -8.13 7.67 4.02
C SER A 425 -8.75 6.67 5.01
N ALA A 426 -9.20 7.18 6.16
CA ALA A 426 -9.92 6.43 7.19
C ALA A 426 -11.15 5.66 6.65
N GLY A 427 -11.75 6.15 5.56
CA GLY A 427 -12.88 5.52 4.88
C GLY A 427 -12.52 4.56 3.74
N CYS A 428 -11.23 4.31 3.49
CA CYS A 428 -10.71 3.47 2.40
C CYS A 428 -11.40 3.68 1.04
N GLN A 429 -11.56 4.94 0.61
CA GLN A 429 -12.15 5.25 -0.71
C GLN A 429 -11.26 4.82 -1.89
N LYS A 430 -10.00 4.52 -1.60
CA LYS A 430 -8.97 3.92 -2.47
C LYS A 430 -8.21 2.89 -1.62
N PRO A 431 -7.57 1.88 -2.21
CA PRO A 431 -6.64 1.02 -1.47
C PRO A 431 -5.45 1.82 -0.92
N ALA A 432 -4.79 1.29 0.10
CA ALA A 432 -3.44 1.68 0.46
C ALA A 432 -2.44 1.07 -0.54
N PHE A 433 -1.24 1.63 -0.66
CA PHE A 433 -0.26 1.20 -1.65
C PHE A 433 1.11 0.88 -1.05
N MET A 434 1.71 -0.22 -1.53
CA MET A 434 3.15 -0.47 -1.48
C MET A 434 3.72 -0.10 -2.86
N ASN A 435 4.57 0.92 -2.89
CA ASN A 435 5.26 1.35 -4.09
C ASN A 435 6.53 0.51 -4.27
N ILE A 436 6.86 0.13 -5.51
CA ILE A 436 8.07 -0.63 -5.85
C ILE A 436 8.85 0.05 -7.00
N PRO A 437 10.19 0.20 -6.92
CA PRO A 437 10.94 1.13 -7.77
C PRO A 437 11.07 0.64 -9.23
N PHE A 438 10.64 1.48 -10.19
CA PHE A 438 10.62 1.12 -11.61
C PHE A 438 11.96 1.27 -12.34
N PHE A 439 12.81 2.21 -11.92
CA PHE A 439 14.08 2.52 -12.59
C PHE A 439 15.30 2.07 -11.78
N VAL A 440 15.37 0.77 -11.50
CA VAL A 440 16.56 0.04 -11.02
C VAL A 440 16.99 -1.01 -12.04
N LYS A 441 18.26 -1.46 -11.99
CA LYS A 441 18.83 -2.45 -12.93
C LYS A 441 18.41 -3.90 -12.68
N LYS A 442 18.10 -4.26 -11.44
CA LYS A 442 17.58 -5.59 -11.04
C LYS A 442 16.33 -5.39 -10.19
N TYR A 443 15.29 -6.20 -10.39
CA TYR A 443 14.04 -6.17 -9.62
C TYR A 443 14.05 -7.25 -8.53
N GLY A 444 13.65 -6.92 -7.31
CA GLY A 444 13.83 -7.75 -6.11
C GLY A 444 14.97 -7.21 -5.23
N PRO A 445 15.82 -8.06 -4.61
CA PRO A 445 15.91 -9.52 -4.78
C PRO A 445 14.85 -10.30 -3.99
N LYS A 446 14.45 -11.45 -4.54
CA LYS A 446 13.49 -12.41 -3.99
C LYS A 446 13.86 -12.84 -2.57
N PHE A 447 15.13 -13.01 -2.24
CA PHE A 447 15.56 -13.41 -0.89
C PHE A 447 15.21 -12.38 0.18
N SER A 448 15.20 -11.08 -0.16
CA SER A 448 14.93 -9.99 0.77
C SER A 448 13.45 -9.63 0.90
N ASP A 449 12.65 -9.95 -0.13
CA ASP A 449 11.27 -9.49 -0.32
C ASP A 449 10.35 -9.84 0.85
N TRP A 450 10.59 -10.96 1.55
CA TRP A 450 9.81 -11.37 2.73
C TRP A 450 9.95 -10.41 3.92
N SER A 451 11.13 -9.83 4.11
CA SER A 451 11.34 -8.77 5.11
C SER A 451 10.64 -7.48 4.70
N VAL A 452 10.73 -7.11 3.41
CA VAL A 452 10.22 -5.81 2.94
C VAL A 452 8.70 -5.79 2.80
N VAL A 453 8.05 -6.89 2.37
CA VAL A 453 6.59 -7.00 2.35
C VAL A 453 6.00 -6.94 3.77
N ALA A 454 6.73 -7.44 4.77
CA ALA A 454 6.36 -7.26 6.17
C ALA A 454 6.58 -5.83 6.68
N HIS A 455 7.69 -5.19 6.29
CA HIS A 455 8.07 -3.81 6.63
C HIS A 455 7.07 -2.77 6.09
N GLU A 456 6.77 -2.82 4.79
CA GLU A 456 5.82 -1.91 4.14
C GLU A 456 4.36 -2.31 4.38
N GLY A 457 4.10 -3.61 4.44
CA GLY A 457 2.78 -4.20 4.59
C GLY A 457 2.45 -4.58 6.02
N TRP A 458 2.11 -5.85 6.21
CA TRP A 458 1.67 -6.42 7.48
C TRP A 458 2.79 -7.35 8.01
N PRO A 459 3.38 -7.12 9.21
CA PRO A 459 2.86 -6.31 10.31
C PRO A 459 3.39 -4.86 10.44
N GLY A 460 4.18 -4.34 9.49
CA GLY A 460 4.80 -3.01 9.53
C GLY A 460 3.86 -1.83 9.22
N HIS A 461 4.25 -0.99 8.26
CA HIS A 461 3.65 0.33 8.02
C HIS A 461 2.15 0.29 7.71
N HIS A 462 1.64 -0.74 7.02
CA HIS A 462 0.21 -0.84 6.73
C HIS A 462 -0.60 -0.95 8.03
N THR A 463 -0.24 -1.85 8.95
CA THR A 463 -0.88 -1.95 10.27
C THR A 463 -0.80 -0.63 11.03
N GLN A 464 0.39 -0.04 11.07
CA GLN A 464 0.70 1.10 11.92
C GLN A 464 0.02 2.39 11.43
N MET A 465 0.04 2.65 10.13
CA MET A 465 -0.49 3.88 9.56
C MET A 465 -1.96 3.75 9.17
N GLN A 466 -2.37 2.64 8.55
CA GLN A 466 -3.77 2.45 8.13
C GLN A 466 -4.67 2.03 9.30
N GLY A 467 -4.18 1.20 10.24
CA GLY A 467 -4.92 0.88 11.47
C GLY A 467 -5.16 2.13 12.33
N PHE A 468 -4.17 3.03 12.41
CA PHE A 468 -4.36 4.33 13.06
C PHE A 468 -5.34 5.24 12.29
N ALA A 469 -5.26 5.29 10.96
CA ALA A 469 -6.20 6.04 10.13
C ALA A 469 -7.66 5.55 10.30
N GLU A 470 -7.89 4.25 10.36
CA GLU A 470 -9.23 3.65 10.46
C GLU A 470 -9.85 3.68 11.86
N TYR A 471 -9.05 3.52 12.93
CA TYR A 471 -9.59 3.22 14.27
C TYR A 471 -9.20 4.19 15.39
N PHE A 472 -8.09 4.91 15.25
CA PHE A 472 -7.46 5.64 16.37
C PHE A 472 -7.23 7.14 16.10
N THR A 473 -7.50 7.61 14.88
CA THR A 473 -7.38 9.02 14.51
C THR A 473 -8.33 9.89 15.33
N ASP A 474 -7.81 10.98 15.90
CA ASP A 474 -8.56 11.93 16.70
C ASP A 474 -9.65 12.64 15.89
N GLN A 475 -10.87 12.64 16.40
CA GLN A 475 -12.02 13.28 15.75
C GLN A 475 -12.28 14.70 16.27
N CYS A 476 -11.84 15.07 17.48
CA CYS A 476 -12.17 16.35 18.13
C CYS A 476 -11.62 17.55 17.34
N GLU A 477 -12.50 18.45 16.86
CA GLU A 477 -12.11 19.60 16.04
C GLU A 477 -11.55 20.77 16.86
N ASP A 478 -10.32 20.58 17.38
CA ASP A 478 -9.61 21.60 18.15
C ASP A 478 -8.10 21.68 17.81
N VAL A 479 -7.41 22.55 18.55
CA VAL A 479 -5.99 22.87 18.32
C VAL A 479 -5.04 21.71 18.66
N LEU A 480 -5.48 20.71 19.43
CA LEU A 480 -4.66 19.51 19.70
C LEU A 480 -4.70 18.55 18.51
N LYS A 481 -5.85 18.40 17.83
CA LYS A 481 -5.96 17.65 16.56
C LYS A 481 -5.16 18.32 15.45
N TRP A 482 -5.08 19.65 15.43
CA TRP A 482 -4.14 20.37 14.56
C TRP A 482 -2.68 20.00 14.88
N LEU A 483 -2.24 20.11 16.13
CA LEU A 483 -0.86 19.76 16.50
C LEU A 483 -0.53 18.29 16.22
N ASP A 484 -1.47 17.36 16.42
CA ASP A 484 -1.31 15.94 16.09
C ASP A 484 -1.16 15.72 14.57
N SER A 485 -1.91 16.45 13.74
CA SER A 485 -1.79 16.37 12.28
C SER A 485 -0.47 16.92 11.75
N GLN A 486 0.14 17.89 12.44
CA GLN A 486 1.50 18.39 12.13
C GLN A 486 2.62 17.46 12.70
N SER A 487 2.29 16.42 13.46
CA SER A 487 3.26 15.61 14.22
C SER A 487 3.53 14.23 13.60
N GLY A 488 4.57 14.13 12.76
CA GLY A 488 4.99 12.87 12.12
C GLY A 488 6.38 12.39 12.53
N TYR A 489 6.48 11.41 13.44
CA TYR A 489 7.78 10.97 13.98
C TYR A 489 8.35 9.75 13.25
N SER A 490 9.44 9.95 12.49
CA SER A 490 10.16 8.86 11.82
C SER A 490 10.62 7.78 12.79
N PHE A 491 11.14 8.16 13.97
CA PHE A 491 11.53 7.24 15.04
C PHE A 491 10.49 6.13 15.29
N PHE A 492 9.22 6.52 15.44
CA PHE A 492 8.14 5.58 15.70
C PHE A 492 7.75 4.77 14.46
N ARG A 493 7.52 5.43 13.32
CA ARG A 493 7.04 4.77 12.10
C ARG A 493 8.03 3.73 11.59
N GLU A 494 9.29 4.12 11.52
CA GLU A 494 10.40 3.30 11.01
C GLU A 494 10.85 2.25 12.05
N GLY A 495 10.80 2.60 13.33
CA GLY A 495 11.06 1.69 14.43
C GLY A 495 10.04 0.55 14.51
N TRP A 496 8.75 0.85 14.32
CA TRP A 496 7.70 -0.16 14.24
C TRP A 496 7.90 -1.09 13.05
N ALA A 497 8.20 -0.56 11.86
CA ALA A 497 8.41 -1.38 10.67
C ALA A 497 9.65 -2.29 10.78
N LEU A 498 10.71 -1.86 11.49
CA LEU A 498 11.83 -2.74 11.84
C LEU A 498 11.49 -3.75 12.93
N TYR A 499 10.66 -3.38 13.92
CA TYR A 499 10.16 -4.29 14.96
C TYR A 499 9.29 -5.40 14.35
N ALA A 500 8.50 -5.04 13.32
CA ALA A 500 7.77 -5.98 12.48
C ALA A 500 8.72 -6.96 11.74
N GLU A 501 9.87 -6.51 11.22
CA GLU A 501 10.90 -7.39 10.62
C GLU A 501 11.61 -8.28 11.66
N LYS A 502 11.87 -7.77 12.86
CA LYS A 502 12.48 -8.51 13.98
C LYS A 502 12.14 -7.84 15.33
N PRO A 503 11.53 -8.55 16.30
CA PRO A 503 11.31 -10.00 16.37
C PRO A 503 10.07 -10.54 15.60
N VAL A 504 9.09 -9.72 15.25
CA VAL A 504 7.71 -10.21 15.00
C VAL A 504 7.58 -11.28 13.91
N ILE A 505 8.19 -11.11 12.72
CA ILE A 505 8.16 -12.16 11.67
C ILE A 505 9.30 -13.18 11.77
N SER A 506 10.30 -12.98 12.64
CA SER A 506 11.58 -13.70 12.56
C SER A 506 12.00 -14.48 13.80
N GLU A 507 11.36 -14.23 14.93
CA GLU A 507 11.62 -14.88 16.23
C GLU A 507 10.30 -15.28 16.92
N ASP A 508 9.23 -14.49 16.77
CA ASP A 508 7.89 -14.86 17.27
C ASP A 508 7.13 -15.85 16.33
N THR A 509 7.65 -16.13 15.13
CA THR A 509 7.00 -17.05 14.16
C THR A 509 8.00 -17.92 13.38
N ASP A 510 7.52 -19.09 12.94
CA ASP A 510 8.20 -20.06 12.06
C ASP A 510 8.28 -19.58 10.59
N THR A 511 8.39 -18.28 10.32
CA THR A 511 8.39 -17.73 8.95
C THR A 511 9.59 -18.22 8.14
N TYR A 512 10.77 -18.27 8.76
CA TYR A 512 12.04 -18.52 8.06
C TYR A 512 12.55 -19.95 8.17
N ASP A 513 11.78 -20.85 8.78
CA ASP A 513 12.19 -22.24 8.98
C ASP A 513 12.20 -23.00 7.66
N GLY A 514 13.30 -23.70 7.39
CA GLY A 514 13.59 -24.27 6.06
C GLY A 514 14.00 -23.25 4.99
N TYR A 515 13.98 -21.94 5.28
CA TYR A 515 14.25 -20.85 4.33
C TYR A 515 15.45 -19.98 4.74
N PRO A 516 16.67 -20.54 4.92
CA PRO A 516 17.82 -19.79 5.44
C PRO A 516 18.22 -18.61 4.54
N LEU A 517 18.06 -18.72 3.22
CA LEU A 517 18.32 -17.61 2.30
C LEU A 517 17.33 -16.43 2.49
N LYS A 518 16.08 -16.71 2.86
CA LYS A 518 15.10 -15.68 3.24
C LYS A 518 15.45 -15.06 4.60
N LYS A 519 15.95 -15.87 5.55
CA LYS A 519 16.46 -15.40 6.85
C LYS A 519 17.65 -14.46 6.69
N TYR A 520 18.58 -14.77 5.76
CA TYR A 520 19.64 -13.85 5.36
C TYR A 520 19.08 -12.53 4.81
N GLY A 521 18.05 -12.56 3.97
CA GLY A 521 17.43 -11.33 3.44
C GLY A 521 16.92 -10.36 4.52
N MET A 522 16.36 -10.89 5.61
CA MET A 522 16.00 -10.09 6.80
C MET A 522 17.25 -9.61 7.56
N LEU A 523 18.23 -10.48 7.81
CA LEU A 523 19.46 -10.08 8.51
C LEU A 523 20.28 -9.04 7.73
N GLN A 524 20.35 -9.12 6.41
CA GLN A 524 20.99 -8.13 5.54
C GLN A 524 20.34 -6.75 5.74
N TRP A 525 19.00 -6.69 5.77
CA TRP A 525 18.28 -5.44 6.02
C TRP A 525 18.43 -4.93 7.45
N GLN A 526 18.55 -5.79 8.45
CA GLN A 526 18.87 -5.40 9.84
C GLN A 526 20.31 -4.86 9.96
N ILE A 527 21.28 -5.50 9.30
CA ILE A 527 22.67 -5.02 9.17
C ILE A 527 22.69 -3.66 8.44
N TRP A 528 21.89 -3.51 7.37
CA TRP A 528 21.78 -2.25 6.63
C TRP A 528 21.35 -1.09 7.53
N ARG A 529 20.37 -1.30 8.42
CA ARG A 529 19.94 -0.28 9.38
C ARG A 529 20.94 -0.07 10.53
N ALA A 530 21.82 -1.03 10.85
CA ALA A 530 22.98 -0.79 11.70
C ALA A 530 24.04 0.09 10.99
N LEU A 531 24.35 -0.21 9.73
CA LEU A 531 25.26 0.58 8.89
C LEU A 531 24.75 2.02 8.69
N ARG A 532 23.44 2.23 8.57
CA ARG A 532 22.83 3.57 8.54
C ARG A 532 23.24 4.44 9.74
N LEU A 533 23.29 3.88 10.96
CA LEU A 533 23.72 4.63 12.15
C LEU A 533 25.19 5.08 12.03
N ILE A 534 26.07 4.19 11.56
CA ILE A 534 27.51 4.41 11.39
C ILE A 534 27.79 5.41 10.25
N VAL A 535 27.05 5.30 9.14
CA VAL A 535 27.28 6.08 7.92
C VAL A 535 26.66 7.48 7.99
N ASP A 536 25.46 7.65 8.54
CA ASP A 536 24.81 8.97 8.66
C ASP A 536 25.64 9.89 9.57
N THR A 537 25.95 9.43 10.79
CA THR A 537 26.85 10.14 11.72
C THR A 537 28.28 10.23 11.18
N GLY A 538 28.72 9.24 10.40
CA GLY A 538 29.96 9.25 9.63
C GLY A 538 30.06 10.48 8.73
N LEU A 539 29.13 10.60 7.77
CA LEU A 539 29.10 11.65 6.74
C LEU A 539 28.86 13.05 7.34
N HIS A 540 28.01 13.16 8.36
CA HIS A 540 27.52 14.45 8.86
C HIS A 540 28.18 14.96 10.14
N TYR A 541 28.84 14.09 10.92
CA TYR A 541 29.58 14.50 12.12
C TYR A 541 31.06 14.12 12.10
N ARG A 542 31.41 12.90 11.67
CA ARG A 542 32.78 12.37 11.82
C ARG A 542 33.71 12.69 10.64
N GLY A 543 33.18 13.01 9.46
CA GLY A 543 33.97 13.36 8.27
C GLY A 543 34.27 12.20 7.33
N MET A 544 33.50 11.11 7.45
CA MET A 544 33.60 9.94 6.56
C MET A 544 33.36 10.35 5.10
N SER A 545 34.18 9.82 4.19
CA SER A 545 33.97 9.96 2.75
C SER A 545 32.86 9.04 2.23
N ARG A 546 32.30 9.40 1.07
CA ARG A 546 31.36 8.53 0.35
C ARG A 546 31.97 7.17 -0.03
N THR A 547 33.29 7.10 -0.22
CA THR A 547 34.00 5.85 -0.55
C THR A 547 34.01 4.88 0.63
N GLU A 548 34.47 5.33 1.80
CA GLU A 548 34.43 4.53 3.04
C GLU A 548 33.00 4.08 3.38
N ALA A 549 32.00 4.95 3.17
CA ALA A 549 30.61 4.62 3.36
C ALA A 549 30.14 3.45 2.46
N LEU A 550 30.60 3.38 1.21
CA LEU A 550 30.27 2.29 0.27
C LEU A 550 31.05 1.01 0.59
N GLU A 551 32.30 1.12 1.03
CA GLU A 551 33.12 -0.02 1.49
C GLU A 551 32.49 -0.73 2.70
N LEU A 552 31.83 0.01 3.59
CA LEU A 552 31.06 -0.58 4.69
C LEU A 552 29.88 -1.44 4.19
N PHE A 553 29.11 -1.00 3.19
CA PHE A 553 28.04 -1.81 2.58
C PHE A 553 28.60 -3.02 1.83
N SER A 554 29.67 -2.83 1.05
CA SER A 554 30.39 -3.90 0.34
C SER A 554 30.84 -5.05 1.27
N LYS A 555 31.42 -4.68 2.41
CA LYS A 555 32.01 -5.59 3.41
C LYS A 555 30.96 -6.27 4.28
N TYR A 556 29.97 -5.53 4.78
CA TYR A 556 29.08 -6.02 5.84
C TYR A 556 27.67 -6.39 5.36
N ALA A 557 27.12 -5.69 4.36
CA ALA A 557 25.82 -6.00 3.76
C ALA A 557 25.94 -6.78 2.44
N TRP A 558 27.17 -7.03 1.97
CA TRP A 558 27.50 -7.75 0.74
C TRP A 558 26.87 -7.19 -0.54
N GLU A 559 26.50 -5.90 -0.54
CA GLU A 559 25.89 -5.18 -1.65
C GLU A 559 26.85 -4.13 -2.20
N ASP A 560 27.35 -4.38 -3.41
CA ASP A 560 28.34 -3.56 -4.13
C ASP A 560 27.69 -2.66 -5.23
N GLY A 561 26.39 -2.81 -5.44
CA GLY A 561 25.68 -2.36 -6.63
C GLY A 561 24.95 -1.02 -6.53
N GLU A 562 23.89 -0.88 -7.33
CA GLU A 562 23.14 0.37 -7.50
C GLU A 562 22.41 0.78 -6.21
N ILE A 563 21.96 -0.19 -5.40
CA ILE A 563 21.14 0.07 -4.20
C ILE A 563 21.98 0.82 -3.17
N ALA A 564 23.17 0.31 -2.81
CA ALA A 564 24.08 1.01 -1.91
C ALA A 564 24.49 2.39 -2.46
N GLN A 565 24.69 2.51 -3.77
CA GLN A 565 25.06 3.79 -4.39
C GLN A 565 23.93 4.84 -4.34
N LYS A 566 22.66 4.44 -4.52
CA LYS A 566 21.51 5.34 -4.36
C LYS A 566 21.25 5.66 -2.88
N GLU A 567 21.25 4.67 -2.01
CA GLU A 567 21.04 4.82 -0.56
C GLU A 567 22.11 5.69 0.12
N VAL A 568 23.40 5.54 -0.21
CA VAL A 568 24.42 6.49 0.30
C VAL A 568 24.12 7.91 -0.19
N THR A 569 23.69 8.11 -1.45
CA THR A 569 23.32 9.44 -1.97
C THR A 569 22.12 10.06 -1.24
N ARG A 570 21.18 9.24 -0.79
CA ARG A 570 20.08 9.62 0.11
C ARG A 570 20.61 10.10 1.46
N TYR A 571 21.52 9.35 2.10
CA TYR A 571 22.09 9.72 3.39
C TYR A 571 22.86 11.05 3.30
N GLN A 572 23.66 11.25 2.24
CA GLN A 572 24.31 12.55 1.97
C GLN A 572 23.31 13.73 1.86
N GLY A 573 22.04 13.46 1.56
CA GLY A 573 20.99 14.47 1.35
C GLY A 573 20.08 14.76 2.54
N GLY A 574 19.70 13.73 3.29
CA GLY A 574 18.78 13.83 4.43
C GLY A 574 19.46 13.48 5.76
N PRO A 575 20.36 14.33 6.30
CA PRO A 575 21.04 14.10 7.57
C PRO A 575 20.10 13.69 8.70
N GLY A 576 20.45 12.65 9.43
CA GLY A 576 19.72 12.17 10.60
C GLY A 576 18.54 11.26 10.26
N GLN A 577 17.97 11.34 9.05
CA GLN A 577 16.82 10.51 8.62
C GLN A 577 17.12 9.01 8.76
N ALA A 578 18.35 8.60 8.43
CA ALA A 578 18.74 7.20 8.46
C ALA A 578 18.93 6.66 9.89
N THR A 579 19.03 7.53 10.91
CA THR A 579 19.22 7.13 12.32
C THR A 579 17.93 6.63 12.98
N ALA A 580 16.77 7.16 12.56
CA ALA A 580 15.47 6.90 13.16
C ALA A 580 15.11 5.41 13.26
N TYR A 581 15.42 4.65 12.20
CA TYR A 581 15.05 3.23 12.04
C TYR A 581 15.48 2.36 13.22
N LYS A 582 16.79 2.23 13.43
CA LYS A 582 17.33 1.19 14.35
C LYS A 582 17.18 1.58 15.81
N LEU A 583 17.26 2.89 16.11
CA LEU A 583 17.00 3.46 17.43
C LEU A 583 15.53 3.25 17.83
N GLY A 584 14.58 3.50 16.91
CA GLY A 584 13.16 3.27 17.12
C GLY A 584 12.84 1.80 17.42
N GLN A 585 13.40 0.87 16.65
CA GLN A 585 13.24 -0.57 16.88
C GLN A 585 13.80 -0.97 18.24
N GLN A 586 15.03 -0.57 18.57
CA GLN A 586 15.67 -0.90 19.85
C GLN A 586 14.84 -0.40 21.03
N LYS A 587 14.24 0.79 20.93
CA LYS A 587 13.36 1.30 21.97
C LYS A 587 12.06 0.50 22.10
N ILE A 588 11.42 0.12 20.99
CA ILE A 588 10.19 -0.71 21.03
C ILE A 588 10.49 -2.10 21.59
N ILE A 589 11.67 -2.67 21.29
CA ILE A 589 12.15 -3.92 21.91
C ILE A 589 12.35 -3.72 23.42
N GLN A 590 13.04 -2.66 23.87
CA GLN A 590 13.20 -2.36 25.31
C GLN A 590 11.85 -2.13 26.03
N MET A 591 10.87 -1.53 25.35
CA MET A 591 9.50 -1.37 25.88
C MET A 591 8.80 -2.72 26.03
N ARG A 592 9.02 -3.66 25.10
CA ARG A 592 8.50 -5.03 25.17
C ARG A 592 9.17 -5.82 26.28
N GLU A 593 10.50 -5.84 26.31
CA GLU A 593 11.31 -6.50 27.35
C GLU A 593 10.90 -6.03 28.76
N TYR A 594 10.65 -4.72 28.94
CA TYR A 594 10.12 -4.15 30.17
C TYR A 594 8.70 -4.65 30.51
N CYS A 595 7.80 -4.73 29.53
CA CYS A 595 6.46 -5.30 29.76
C CYS A 595 6.51 -6.79 30.11
N GLU A 596 7.37 -7.56 29.45
CA GLU A 596 7.55 -9.00 29.70
C GLU A 596 8.12 -9.25 31.11
N GLN A 597 9.09 -8.44 31.54
CA GLN A 597 9.71 -8.53 32.87
C GLN A 597 8.76 -8.14 34.02
N GLU A 598 8.04 -7.02 33.88
CA GLU A 598 7.21 -6.48 34.97
C GLU A 598 5.80 -7.12 35.04
N LEU A 599 5.28 -7.68 33.94
CA LEU A 599 3.97 -8.32 33.91
C LEU A 599 4.04 -9.85 34.07
N GLY A 600 5.14 -10.50 33.64
CA GLY A 600 5.27 -11.96 33.67
C GLY A 600 4.07 -12.65 33.00
N ASP A 601 3.40 -13.56 33.71
CA ASP A 601 2.21 -14.28 33.24
C ASP A 601 1.02 -13.37 32.89
N LYS A 602 0.99 -12.10 33.32
CA LYS A 602 -0.02 -11.09 32.90
C LYS A 602 0.28 -10.48 31.51
N PHE A 603 1.41 -10.80 30.86
CA PHE A 603 1.77 -10.25 29.55
C PHE A 603 0.97 -10.85 28.38
N ASP A 604 0.36 -10.01 27.55
CA ASP A 604 -0.25 -10.39 26.26
C ASP A 604 0.38 -9.54 25.15
N LEU A 605 1.05 -10.18 24.20
CA LEU A 605 1.71 -9.53 23.06
C LEU A 605 0.72 -8.72 22.20
N ARG A 606 -0.54 -9.15 22.11
CA ARG A 606 -1.62 -8.42 21.41
C ARG A 606 -1.98 -7.13 22.13
N GLU A 607 -1.95 -7.15 23.46
CA GLU A 607 -2.18 -5.95 24.28
C GLU A 607 -1.01 -4.98 24.16
N PHE A 608 0.23 -5.47 24.22
CA PHE A 608 1.42 -4.65 23.95
C PHE A 608 1.34 -3.97 22.56
N HIS A 609 1.03 -4.74 21.51
CA HIS A 609 0.82 -4.21 20.17
C HIS A 609 -0.33 -3.19 20.13
N TYR A 610 -1.44 -3.43 20.83
CA TYR A 610 -2.55 -2.48 20.93
C TYR A 610 -2.15 -1.16 21.63
N GLN A 611 -1.45 -1.23 22.76
CA GLN A 611 -0.99 -0.05 23.50
C GLN A 611 -0.01 0.80 22.66
N ILE A 612 0.88 0.14 21.91
CA ILE A 612 1.82 0.80 20.99
C ILE A 612 1.12 1.38 19.75
N LEU A 613 0.15 0.70 19.17
CA LEU A 613 -0.49 1.14 17.91
C LEU A 613 -1.59 2.19 18.14
N SER A 614 -2.33 2.13 19.25
CA SER A 614 -3.50 2.99 19.51
C SER A 614 -3.14 4.45 19.80
N MET A 615 -1.96 4.73 20.37
CA MET A 615 -1.48 6.10 20.60
C MET A 615 -1.10 6.87 19.30
N GLY A 616 -0.88 6.15 18.20
CA GLY A 616 -0.36 6.70 16.94
C GLY A 616 1.08 7.21 17.03
N SER A 617 1.44 8.13 16.14
CA SER A 617 2.79 8.71 16.12
C SER A 617 2.98 9.63 17.34
N ALA A 618 4.04 9.38 18.12
CA ALA A 618 4.44 10.17 19.28
C ALA A 618 5.98 10.20 19.44
N THR A 619 6.49 11.11 20.27
CA THR A 619 7.92 11.19 20.67
C THR A 619 8.30 10.06 21.64
N GLU A 620 9.54 9.55 21.59
CA GLU A 620 10.07 8.49 22.47
C GLU A 620 9.61 8.62 23.93
N LYS A 621 9.79 9.81 24.51
CA LYS A 621 9.52 10.09 25.94
C LYS A 621 8.04 9.96 26.33
N TYR A 622 7.12 10.22 25.39
CA TYR A 622 5.70 9.99 25.62
C TYR A 622 5.36 8.49 25.55
N ILE A 623 5.92 7.77 24.57
CA ILE A 623 5.70 6.32 24.40
C ILE A 623 6.21 5.56 25.63
N ASP A 624 7.42 5.91 26.09
CA ASP A 624 8.07 5.33 27.27
C ASP A 624 7.23 5.54 28.54
N LYS A 625 6.68 6.74 28.70
CA LYS A 625 5.73 7.08 29.77
C LYS A 625 4.41 6.30 29.67
N HIS A 626 3.81 6.22 28.48
CA HIS A 626 2.55 5.51 28.24
C HIS A 626 2.69 4.02 28.59
N ILE A 627 3.77 3.37 28.14
CA ILE A 627 4.02 1.95 28.46
C ILE A 627 4.25 1.72 29.96
N LYS A 628 4.99 2.60 30.64
CA LYS A 628 5.16 2.53 32.10
C LYS A 628 3.85 2.76 32.87
N GLN A 629 2.97 3.64 32.38
CA GLN A 629 1.63 3.82 32.94
C GLN A 629 0.73 2.61 32.69
N TYR A 630 0.77 2.00 31.50
CA TYR A 630 0.08 0.76 31.19
C TYR A 630 0.51 -0.38 32.12
N VAL A 631 1.81 -0.64 32.25
CA VAL A 631 2.34 -1.68 33.15
C VAL A 631 1.88 -1.45 34.59
N LYS A 632 2.01 -0.22 35.10
CA LYS A 632 1.55 0.13 36.45
C LYS A 632 0.06 -0.18 36.67
N CYS A 633 -0.81 0.16 35.72
CA CYS A 633 -2.25 -0.13 35.83
C CYS A 633 -2.62 -1.63 35.73
N ILE A 634 -1.68 -2.53 35.40
CA ILE A 634 -1.86 -3.99 35.40
C ILE A 634 -1.18 -4.66 36.61
N VAL A 635 -0.15 -4.02 37.19
CA VAL A 635 0.55 -4.49 38.40
C VAL A 635 -0.18 -4.09 39.68
N ASP A 636 -0.54 -2.80 39.82
CA ASP A 636 -1.07 -2.24 41.08
C ASP A 636 -2.53 -2.65 41.40
N ASP A 637 -3.21 -3.35 40.48
CA ASP A 637 -4.61 -3.86 40.60
C ASP A 637 -5.61 -2.81 41.16
N LEU A 638 -5.42 -1.53 40.80
CA LEU A 638 -6.07 -0.39 41.45
C LEU A 638 -7.60 -0.40 41.33
N ASP A 639 -8.26 -0.25 42.48
CA ASP A 639 -9.71 -0.10 42.62
C ASP A 639 -10.29 1.03 41.74
N GLU A 640 -11.57 0.89 41.36
CA GLU A 640 -12.23 1.72 40.33
C GLU A 640 -12.25 3.24 40.63
N GLU A 641 -12.03 3.65 41.88
CA GLU A 641 -11.95 5.07 42.28
C GLU A 641 -10.61 5.73 41.90
N ALA A 642 -9.59 4.96 41.48
CA ALA A 642 -8.29 5.45 41.01
C ALA A 642 -8.36 5.99 39.56
N ILE A 643 -9.12 7.06 39.35
CA ILE A 643 -9.44 7.72 38.06
C ILE A 643 -8.20 8.05 37.17
N SER A 644 -6.98 8.01 37.72
CA SER A 644 -5.72 8.12 36.97
C SER A 644 -5.39 6.92 36.06
N CYS A 645 -5.97 5.73 36.25
CA CYS A 645 -5.75 4.57 35.37
C CYS A 645 -6.70 4.49 34.14
N SER A 646 -7.24 5.64 33.74
CA SER A 646 -8.22 5.82 32.67
C SER A 646 -7.72 5.55 31.22
N ILE A 647 -6.62 4.81 31.06
CA ILE A 647 -6.33 4.02 29.85
C ILE A 647 -7.37 2.88 29.70
N ARG A 648 -7.91 2.37 30.81
CA ARG A 648 -9.16 1.58 30.82
C ARG A 648 -10.32 2.42 31.38
N LEU A 649 -11.05 3.09 30.49
CA LEU A 649 -12.54 3.11 30.47
C LEU A 649 -13.09 3.97 29.32
N ALA A 650 -12.40 5.04 28.94
CA ALA A 650 -12.86 6.07 27.98
C ALA A 650 -13.18 5.58 26.55
N PHE A 651 -12.93 4.30 26.24
CA PHE A 651 -13.26 3.64 24.96
C PHE A 651 -14.24 2.46 25.09
N LEU A 652 -14.71 2.10 26.29
CA LEU A 652 -15.29 0.77 26.54
C LEU A 652 -16.71 0.73 27.15
N THR A 653 -17.24 1.82 27.71
CA THR A 653 -18.50 1.78 28.50
C THR A 653 -19.66 2.59 27.91
N SER A 654 -19.92 2.49 26.59
CA SER A 654 -21.09 3.13 25.95
C SER A 654 -21.66 2.42 24.71
N ARG A 655 -21.65 1.07 24.66
CA ARG A 655 -22.17 0.31 23.50
C ARG A 655 -23.09 -0.88 23.77
N GLN A 656 -23.43 -1.19 25.02
CA GLN A 656 -24.23 -2.39 25.32
C GLN A 656 -25.77 -2.19 25.26
N HIS A 657 -26.23 -0.95 25.02
CA HIS A 657 -27.62 -0.60 24.76
C HIS A 657 -27.73 0.39 23.59
N ALA A 658 -27.76 -0.13 22.36
CA ALA A 658 -27.93 0.67 21.14
C ALA A 658 -28.45 -0.20 19.96
N ASN A 659 -29.59 -0.88 20.15
CA ASN A 659 -30.22 -1.70 19.10
C ASN A 659 -31.35 -0.99 18.34
N ASP A 660 -31.85 0.14 18.86
CA ASP A 660 -32.90 0.94 18.21
C ASP A 660 -32.29 2.09 17.39
N GLY A 661 -32.75 2.24 16.14
CA GLY A 661 -32.08 3.03 15.11
C GLY A 661 -32.24 4.55 15.22
N GLN A 662 -31.66 5.19 16.25
CA GLN A 662 -31.45 6.65 16.35
C GLN A 662 -30.13 6.99 17.07
N TYR A 663 -29.78 8.29 17.11
CA TYR A 663 -28.64 8.90 17.83
C TYR A 663 -27.23 8.64 17.30
N ASN A 664 -26.82 9.48 16.35
CA ASN A 664 -25.44 9.69 15.92
C ASN A 664 -24.60 10.49 16.96
N LEU A 665 -24.90 10.37 18.26
CA LEU A 665 -24.57 11.39 19.28
C LEU A 665 -23.83 10.91 20.56
N ILE A 666 -23.65 9.60 20.80
CA ILE A 666 -23.06 9.11 22.08
C ILE A 666 -21.58 8.68 21.91
N LEU A 667 -20.79 9.57 21.32
CA LEU A 667 -19.31 9.58 21.37
C LEU A 667 -18.75 10.95 21.81
N TYR A 668 -19.60 11.93 22.09
CA TYR A 668 -19.21 13.34 22.14
C TYR A 668 -18.65 13.85 23.48
N ASP A 669 -19.06 13.28 24.63
CA ASP A 669 -19.16 14.08 25.87
C ASP A 669 -18.03 13.90 26.93
N LEU A 670 -16.97 13.13 26.65
CA LEU A 670 -15.82 12.99 27.57
C LEU A 670 -14.46 13.36 26.96
N GLY A 671 -14.32 13.21 25.63
CA GLY A 671 -13.07 13.51 24.91
C GLY A 671 -12.90 15.00 24.57
N CYS A 672 -13.88 15.59 23.90
CA CYS A 672 -13.76 16.90 23.26
C CYS A 672 -14.25 18.09 24.10
N SER A 673 -14.73 17.87 25.34
CA SER A 673 -15.28 18.95 26.18
C SER A 673 -14.17 19.85 26.77
N VAL A 674 -14.18 21.12 26.38
CA VAL A 674 -13.20 22.16 26.79
C VAL A 674 -13.59 22.83 28.14
N VAL A 675 -14.56 22.27 28.87
CA VAL A 675 -15.27 22.95 29.96
C VAL A 675 -14.94 22.36 31.33
N SER A 676 -13.78 22.72 31.90
CA SER A 676 -13.59 22.82 33.36
C SER A 676 -12.30 23.59 33.70
N TRP A 677 -12.39 24.58 34.57
CA TRP A 677 -11.32 25.57 34.84
C TRP A 677 -10.27 25.08 35.84
N HIS A 678 -9.04 24.88 35.37
CA HIS A 678 -7.82 24.86 36.20
C HIS A 678 -6.68 25.61 35.50
N TYR A 679 -5.91 26.40 36.24
CA TYR A 679 -4.90 27.32 35.72
C TYR A 679 -3.87 26.64 34.79
N ALA A 680 -3.41 25.42 35.12
CA ALA A 680 -2.47 24.67 34.30
C ALA A 680 -3.01 24.30 32.90
N ARG A 681 -4.31 23.95 32.78
CA ARG A 681 -4.95 23.68 31.48
C ARG A 681 -5.05 24.94 30.62
N SER A 682 -5.26 26.10 31.25
CA SER A 682 -5.19 27.39 30.54
C SER A 682 -3.80 27.62 29.96
N GLY A 683 -2.72 27.22 30.63
CA GLY A 683 -1.34 27.36 30.16
C GLY A 683 -1.10 26.64 28.83
N ILE A 684 -1.31 25.32 28.78
CA ILE A 684 -1.04 24.52 27.57
C ILE A 684 -1.98 24.92 26.42
N ILE A 685 -3.29 25.06 26.67
CA ILE A 685 -4.25 25.40 25.59
C ILE A 685 -4.03 26.83 25.09
N LYS A 686 -3.63 27.78 25.95
CA LYS A 686 -3.16 29.11 25.51
C LYS A 686 -1.88 28.98 24.71
N ALA A 687 -0.85 28.30 25.21
CA ALA A 687 0.42 28.15 24.50
C ALA A 687 0.27 27.51 23.12
N ILE A 688 -0.57 26.47 22.96
CA ILE A 688 -0.85 25.88 21.64
C ILE A 688 -1.73 26.81 20.78
N LYS A 689 -2.65 27.59 21.37
CA LYS A 689 -3.42 28.61 20.60
C LYS A 689 -2.58 29.79 20.17
N ASP A 690 -1.62 30.22 20.98
CA ASP A 690 -0.67 31.28 20.68
C ASP A 690 0.31 30.77 19.62
N VAL A 691 0.92 29.59 19.81
CA VAL A 691 1.75 28.90 18.79
C VAL A 691 0.98 28.63 17.50
N SER A 692 -0.32 28.33 17.55
CA SER A 692 -1.16 28.13 16.36
C SER A 692 -1.59 29.47 15.73
N ALA A 693 -1.79 30.52 16.53
CA ALA A 693 -1.99 31.87 16.02
C ALA A 693 -0.72 32.35 15.31
N ASP A 694 0.42 32.26 15.98
CA ASP A 694 1.75 32.63 15.50
C ASP A 694 2.18 31.77 14.29
N TYR A 695 2.00 30.44 14.29
CA TYR A 695 2.33 29.60 13.11
C TYR A 695 1.44 29.89 11.91
N ILE A 696 0.13 30.14 12.13
CA ILE A 696 -0.78 30.54 11.05
C ILE A 696 -0.55 32.01 10.66
N GLU A 697 -0.02 32.86 11.53
CA GLU A 697 0.41 34.22 11.21
C GLU A 697 1.81 34.25 10.58
N ASP A 698 2.70 33.28 10.79
CA ASP A 698 3.93 33.10 10.04
C ASP A 698 3.62 32.69 8.60
N TYR A 699 2.74 31.68 8.43
CA TYR A 699 2.24 31.26 7.11
C TYR A 699 1.43 32.35 6.38
N HIS A 700 1.02 33.45 7.03
CA HIS A 700 0.08 34.44 6.46
C HIS A 700 0.46 35.93 6.71
N SER A 701 1.56 36.25 7.38
CA SER A 701 1.86 37.63 7.79
C SER A 701 3.35 37.96 7.89
N GLY A 702 4.01 38.05 6.73
CA GLY A 702 5.26 38.78 6.62
C GLY A 702 5.15 40.23 7.14
N GLY A 703 5.64 40.47 8.37
CA GLY A 703 5.96 41.77 8.93
C GLY A 703 4.78 42.68 9.31
N LYS A 704 4.34 42.61 10.59
CA LYS A 704 4.10 43.79 11.46
C LYS A 704 3.88 43.40 12.94
N SER A 705 4.85 42.69 13.52
CA SER A 705 4.87 42.32 14.93
C SER A 705 4.63 43.51 15.88
N LYS A 706 3.74 43.36 16.89
CA LYS A 706 3.79 44.14 18.14
C LYS A 706 4.94 43.68 19.06
N THR A 707 5.64 42.60 18.70
CA THR A 707 6.82 42.02 19.35
C THR A 707 7.99 42.98 19.56
N THR A 708 8.03 44.14 18.89
CA THR A 708 9.15 45.11 18.95
C THR A 708 9.52 45.58 20.36
N LYS A 709 8.60 45.48 21.33
CA LYS A 709 8.87 45.78 22.74
C LYS A 709 9.60 44.64 23.45
N HIS A 710 9.12 43.40 23.31
CA HIS A 710 9.69 42.24 24.01
C HIS A 710 11.03 41.79 23.40
N VAL A 711 11.20 41.88 22.08
CA VAL A 711 12.48 41.56 21.41
C VAL A 711 13.61 42.45 21.94
N LYS A 712 13.36 43.74 22.19
CA LYS A 712 14.34 44.63 22.84
C LYS A 712 14.63 44.24 24.28
N GLU A 713 13.60 43.97 25.08
CA GLU A 713 13.74 43.54 26.49
C GLU A 713 14.50 42.22 26.63
N THR A 714 14.45 41.33 25.63
CA THR A 714 15.21 40.07 25.59
C THR A 714 16.63 40.26 25.03
N GLN A 715 16.82 41.08 23.99
CA GLN A 715 18.16 41.44 23.50
C GLN A 715 18.98 42.16 24.59
N GLU A 716 18.38 43.05 25.37
CA GLU A 716 19.02 43.71 26.52
C GLU A 716 19.29 42.79 27.72
N LYS A 717 18.75 41.56 27.75
CA LYS A 717 19.08 40.53 28.75
C LYS A 717 20.21 39.63 28.26
N LEU A 718 20.17 39.21 26.99
CA LEU A 718 21.23 38.42 26.35
C LEU A 718 22.55 39.20 26.27
N ALA A 719 22.50 40.47 25.87
CA ALA A 719 23.67 41.36 25.84
C ALA A 719 24.25 41.72 27.23
N LYS A 720 23.65 41.23 28.33
CA LYS A 720 24.18 41.33 29.70
C LYS A 720 24.77 40.01 30.22
N PHE A 721 24.76 38.94 29.41
CA PHE A 721 25.38 37.65 29.74
C PHE A 721 26.73 37.41 29.02
N GLU A 722 27.12 38.28 28.08
CA GLU A 722 28.44 38.25 27.44
C GLU A 722 29.34 39.38 27.97
N ILE A 723 29.94 39.18 29.15
CA ILE A 723 31.26 39.69 29.56
C ILE A 723 31.65 39.01 30.88
N GLY A 724 32.85 38.42 30.92
CA GLY A 724 33.50 37.97 32.15
C GLY A 724 33.36 36.48 32.48
N ASP A 725 34.29 35.67 31.96
CA ASP A 725 34.85 34.55 32.72
C ASP A 725 36.33 34.38 32.33
N ASP A 726 37.21 34.44 33.31
CA ASP A 726 38.68 34.43 33.17
C ASP A 726 39.21 33.04 33.57
N PRO A 727 39.93 32.29 32.69
CA PRO A 727 40.03 30.83 32.81
C PRO A 727 41.03 30.30 33.86
N GLU A 728 40.97 30.75 35.12
CA GLU A 728 41.94 30.34 36.16
C GLU A 728 41.35 30.00 37.56
N ASN A 729 40.19 29.33 37.68
CA ASN A 729 39.78 28.78 39.00
C ASN A 729 38.92 27.49 39.09
N VAL A 730 38.92 26.61 38.08
CA VAL A 730 38.06 25.39 38.09
C VAL A 730 38.80 24.08 38.47
N GLU A 731 39.74 24.13 39.42
CA GLU A 731 40.39 22.91 39.96
C GLU A 731 40.09 22.60 41.45
N LYS A 732 39.45 23.50 42.20
CA LYS A 732 39.27 23.35 43.66
C LYS A 732 37.95 22.71 44.11
N THR A 733 36.91 22.67 43.27
CA THR A 733 35.58 22.11 43.62
C THR A 733 35.40 20.61 43.34
N LYS A 734 36.24 19.97 42.50
CA LYS A 734 36.19 18.51 42.26
C LYS A 734 36.72 17.65 43.43
N LYS A 735 37.32 18.25 44.47
CA LYS A 735 37.81 17.56 45.69
C LYS A 735 36.81 17.58 46.88
N LYS A 736 35.53 17.90 46.60
CA LYS A 736 34.34 18.00 47.48
C LYS A 736 33.50 16.77 47.86
N ARG A 737 33.42 15.73 47.01
CA ARG A 737 32.36 14.69 47.13
C ARG A 737 32.75 13.27 46.64
N ARG A 738 33.99 12.84 46.90
CA ARG A 738 34.47 11.46 46.66
C ARG A 738 35.20 10.90 47.90
N ARG A 739 34.46 10.71 49.00
CA ARG A 739 34.84 9.98 50.24
C ARG A 739 33.56 9.65 51.02
N LYS A 740 33.52 8.49 51.69
CA LYS A 740 32.32 7.65 51.97
C LYS A 740 31.74 7.07 50.65
N ARG A 741 31.60 5.75 50.46
CA ARG A 741 31.92 4.56 51.29
C ARG A 741 32.78 3.55 50.48
N THR A 742 33.82 3.02 51.11
CA THR A 742 34.50 1.73 50.86
C THR A 742 35.45 1.46 52.06
N GLN A 743 35.96 0.22 52.20
CA GLN A 743 36.48 -0.41 53.45
C GLN A 743 35.35 -0.78 54.44
N SER A 744 35.35 -1.93 55.15
CA SER A 744 36.14 -3.20 55.15
C SER A 744 35.32 -4.21 56.02
N ALA A 745 35.45 -5.55 56.00
CA ALA A 745 36.35 -6.52 55.36
C ALA A 745 35.55 -7.52 54.46
N ASP A 746 36.05 -8.54 53.76
CA ASP A 746 37.32 -9.34 53.72
C ASP A 746 37.46 -10.51 54.74
N GLN A 747 38.06 -11.63 54.27
CA GLN A 747 38.43 -12.89 54.99
C GLN A 747 37.28 -13.87 55.40
N LEU A 748 37.38 -15.21 55.34
CA LEU A 748 38.47 -16.20 55.02
C LEU A 748 37.87 -17.58 54.56
N ASN A 749 38.63 -18.36 53.75
CA ASN A 749 38.64 -19.85 53.57
C ASN A 749 37.41 -20.65 53.06
N ASP A 750 37.52 -21.93 52.60
CA ASP A 750 38.49 -22.61 51.70
C ASP A 750 37.99 -24.03 51.26
N ASP A 751 38.56 -24.56 50.16
CA ASP A 751 38.85 -25.97 49.79
C ASP A 751 37.78 -27.07 49.46
N THR A 752 38.23 -28.08 48.68
CA THR A 752 37.79 -29.50 48.50
C THR A 752 36.67 -29.96 47.53
N THR A 753 37.10 -30.36 46.31
CA THR A 753 36.87 -31.68 45.61
C THR A 753 35.48 -32.25 45.17
N THR A 754 35.51 -32.80 43.93
CA THR A 754 34.63 -33.80 43.25
C THR A 754 34.78 -35.25 43.82
N PRO A 755 34.14 -36.36 43.33
CA PRO A 755 33.36 -36.62 42.07
C PRO A 755 32.08 -37.53 42.21
N ILE A 756 31.61 -38.12 41.07
CA ILE A 756 30.74 -39.33 40.87
C ILE A 756 29.20 -39.03 40.78
N ARG A 757 28.51 -39.15 39.61
CA ARG A 757 28.01 -40.33 38.83
C ARG A 757 26.95 -41.18 39.59
N LYS A 758 25.87 -41.74 39.03
CA LYS A 758 25.31 -42.03 37.67
C LYS A 758 23.79 -41.65 37.67
N ASP A 759 22.91 -41.75 36.67
CA ASP A 759 22.86 -42.20 35.25
C ASP A 759 21.75 -41.39 34.50
N GLN A 760 21.40 -41.43 33.19
CA GLN A 760 21.22 -42.45 32.11
C GLN A 760 19.99 -43.40 32.29
N THR A 761 19.21 -43.85 31.29
CA THR A 761 18.93 -43.46 29.87
C THR A 761 17.70 -44.26 29.39
N LEU A 762 16.70 -43.67 28.70
CA LEU A 762 15.74 -44.45 27.86
C LEU A 762 14.94 -43.62 26.82
N ALA A 763 15.60 -43.09 25.78
CA ALA A 763 14.90 -42.43 24.65
C ALA A 763 15.54 -42.62 23.25
N GLU A 764 16.80 -43.07 23.16
CA GLU A 764 17.55 -43.16 21.88
C GLU A 764 17.90 -44.60 21.46
N GLN A 765 17.10 -45.59 21.87
CA GLN A 765 17.27 -46.99 21.46
C GLN A 765 15.94 -47.66 21.07
N ASN A 766 15.30 -47.16 20.01
CA ASN A 766 14.24 -47.89 19.28
C ASN A 766 14.23 -47.57 17.77
N LEU A 767 15.42 -47.67 17.18
CA LEU A 767 15.72 -47.90 15.77
C LEU A 767 16.89 -48.92 15.82
N ILE A 768 16.88 -50.07 15.17
CA ILE A 768 16.36 -50.45 13.85
C ILE A 768 15.84 -51.91 13.90
N GLN A 769 14.76 -52.24 13.15
CA GLN A 769 14.71 -53.34 12.14
C GLN A 769 13.29 -53.86 11.86
N ALA A 770 12.48 -53.04 11.16
CA ALA A 770 11.22 -53.48 10.53
C ALA A 770 10.99 -52.84 9.15
N ASN A 771 12.07 -52.63 8.39
CA ASN A 771 11.99 -52.32 6.97
C ASN A 771 11.57 -53.60 6.22
N LEU A 772 10.30 -53.74 5.84
CA LEU A 772 9.84 -54.60 4.73
C LEU A 772 8.33 -54.38 4.45
N TYR A 773 8.02 -53.37 3.63
CA TYR A 773 7.13 -53.47 2.46
C TYR A 773 6.96 -52.07 1.82
N THR A 774 7.43 -51.92 0.58
CA THR A 774 7.11 -50.86 -0.43
C THR A 774 6.84 -49.43 0.10
N ASN A 775 7.62 -48.39 -0.19
CA ASN A 775 8.65 -48.20 -1.23
C ASN A 775 8.24 -48.61 -2.65
N ASP A 776 7.05 -48.19 -3.10
CA ASP A 776 6.80 -47.95 -4.52
C ASP A 776 5.68 -46.90 -4.75
N LYS A 777 6.06 -45.61 -4.80
CA LYS A 777 5.25 -44.50 -5.39
C LYS A 777 5.95 -43.14 -5.46
N ASN A 778 6.88 -42.84 -4.55
CA ASN A 778 7.61 -41.55 -4.55
C ASN A 778 8.71 -41.43 -5.64
N LYS A 779 8.47 -42.02 -6.82
CA LYS A 779 9.22 -41.80 -8.07
C LYS A 779 8.32 -41.46 -9.28
N SER A 780 7.00 -41.34 -9.13
CA SER A 780 6.13 -40.71 -10.14
C SER A 780 5.95 -39.21 -9.92
N LEU A 781 5.86 -38.77 -8.65
CA LEU A 781 5.55 -37.39 -8.28
C LEU A 781 6.58 -36.35 -8.79
N GLU A 782 7.86 -36.71 -8.94
CA GLU A 782 8.89 -35.84 -9.56
C GLU A 782 8.87 -35.82 -11.10
N LYS A 783 8.06 -36.68 -11.74
CA LYS A 783 7.78 -36.61 -13.19
C LYS A 783 6.47 -35.89 -13.48
N GLU A 784 5.42 -36.12 -12.69
CA GLU A 784 4.12 -35.46 -12.86
C GLU A 784 4.23 -33.94 -12.61
N THR A 785 5.05 -33.49 -11.64
CA THR A 785 5.35 -32.05 -11.46
C THR A 785 6.12 -31.42 -12.63
N LYS A 786 6.88 -32.21 -13.41
CA LYS A 786 7.59 -31.69 -14.60
C LYS A 786 6.72 -31.66 -15.86
N GLN A 787 5.59 -32.36 -15.86
CA GLN A 787 4.66 -32.40 -17.00
C GLN A 787 3.52 -31.39 -16.86
N SER A 788 3.07 -31.10 -15.63
CA SER A 788 2.13 -29.99 -15.37
C SER A 788 2.70 -28.60 -15.68
N TYR A 789 4.03 -28.43 -15.78
CA TYR A 789 4.67 -27.15 -16.07
C TYR A 789 4.84 -26.86 -17.58
N SER A 790 4.75 -27.87 -18.46
CA SER A 790 4.78 -27.65 -19.91
C SER A 790 3.42 -27.21 -20.48
N GLU A 791 2.31 -27.68 -19.91
CA GLU A 791 0.95 -27.36 -20.41
C GLU A 791 0.43 -26.00 -19.93
N ALA A 792 1.03 -25.42 -18.89
CA ALA A 792 0.72 -24.07 -18.42
C ALA A 792 1.36 -22.95 -19.28
N LEU A 793 2.30 -23.28 -20.16
CA LEU A 793 3.10 -22.32 -20.95
C LEU A 793 2.78 -22.28 -22.45
N SER A 794 1.92 -23.17 -22.95
CA SER A 794 1.56 -23.26 -24.38
C SER A 794 0.28 -22.49 -24.78
N GLY A 795 -0.45 -21.90 -23.82
CA GLY A 795 -1.79 -21.36 -24.07
C GLY A 795 -1.90 -19.93 -24.64
N TRP A 796 -0.79 -19.22 -24.84
CA TRP A 796 -0.79 -17.77 -25.13
C TRP A 796 0.26 -17.35 -26.20
N SER A 797 0.11 -17.79 -27.45
CA SER A 797 0.43 -16.90 -28.60
C SER A 797 -0.31 -17.26 -29.89
N GLN A 798 -0.77 -16.21 -30.58
CA GLN A 798 -1.03 -16.06 -32.02
C GLN A 798 -1.41 -17.29 -32.88
N ASP A 799 -2.64 -17.27 -33.38
CA ASP A 799 -2.95 -17.65 -34.77
C ASP A 799 -3.31 -16.37 -35.54
N GLU A 800 -2.64 -16.11 -36.67
CA GLU A 800 -3.02 -15.03 -37.60
C GLU A 800 -4.05 -15.54 -38.63
N ILE A 801 -4.92 -14.66 -39.10
CA ILE A 801 -5.83 -14.93 -40.23
C ILE A 801 -5.49 -13.96 -41.36
N THR A 802 -4.99 -14.49 -42.48
CA THR A 802 -4.93 -13.77 -43.76
C THR A 802 -5.65 -14.54 -44.86
N GLU A 803 -6.72 -13.92 -45.34
CA GLU A 803 -7.14 -13.81 -46.75
C GLU A 803 -7.35 -15.11 -47.54
N ASP A 804 -8.61 -15.48 -47.80
CA ASP A 804 -9.49 -14.93 -48.87
C ASP A 804 -9.18 -15.50 -50.25
N ARG A 805 -10.03 -16.43 -50.70
CA ARG A 805 -10.95 -16.16 -51.83
C ARG A 805 -11.92 -17.29 -52.12
N LEU A 806 -13.20 -16.93 -52.20
CA LEU A 806 -14.03 -17.42 -53.30
C LEU A 806 -15.01 -16.35 -53.77
N GLN A 807 -14.50 -15.40 -54.54
CA GLN A 807 -15.36 -14.50 -55.32
C GLN A 807 -16.22 -15.32 -56.28
N ARG A 808 -17.53 -15.08 -56.29
CA ARG A 808 -18.16 -14.25 -57.34
C ARG A 808 -19.68 -14.18 -57.17
N SER A 809 -20.24 -13.13 -57.80
CA SER A 809 -21.63 -13.06 -58.27
C SER A 809 -22.70 -12.86 -57.18
N LYS A 810 -23.66 -11.93 -57.34
CA LYS A 810 -23.90 -10.91 -58.38
C LYS A 810 -24.98 -9.95 -57.88
N LYS A 811 -24.86 -8.66 -58.23
CA LYS A 811 -25.99 -7.75 -58.54
C LYS A 811 -27.00 -7.45 -57.39
N THR A 812 -27.86 -6.43 -57.46
CA THR A 812 -28.02 -5.31 -58.41
C THR A 812 -28.58 -4.10 -57.67
N ASP A 813 -28.27 -2.90 -58.17
CA ASP A 813 -29.04 -1.64 -58.03
C ASP A 813 -29.30 -1.12 -56.60
N GLY A 814 -29.49 0.18 -56.36
CA GLY A 814 -29.49 1.36 -57.22
C GLY A 814 -30.12 2.51 -56.43
N GLU A 815 -30.05 3.78 -56.80
CA GLU A 815 -29.34 4.48 -57.87
C GLU A 815 -29.40 5.99 -57.52
N ARG A 816 -28.75 6.86 -58.31
CA ARG A 816 -28.92 8.34 -58.33
C ARG A 816 -28.47 9.13 -57.07
N LYS A 817 -27.55 10.10 -57.16
CA LYS A 817 -27.49 11.36 -57.97
C LYS A 817 -28.35 12.51 -57.40
N GLU A 818 -27.97 13.78 -57.48
CA GLU A 818 -26.71 14.52 -57.76
C GLU A 818 -27.07 16.03 -57.75
N ARG A 819 -26.11 16.93 -57.48
CA ARG A 819 -26.15 18.39 -57.85
C ARG A 819 -27.23 19.24 -57.12
N ARG A 820 -27.14 20.58 -57.03
CA ARG A 820 -26.12 21.60 -57.40
C ARG A 820 -25.66 22.29 -56.09
N ALA A 821 -24.43 22.80 -55.89
CA ALA A 821 -23.65 23.81 -56.65
C ALA A 821 -24.29 25.24 -56.58
N LYS A 822 -23.57 26.38 -56.58
CA LYS A 822 -22.21 26.67 -57.12
C LYS A 822 -21.71 28.09 -56.75
N LYS A 823 -20.41 28.29 -56.44
CA LYS A 823 -19.47 29.43 -56.73
C LYS A 823 -18.17 29.22 -55.91
N LYS A 824 -16.93 29.38 -56.39
CA LYS A 824 -16.19 30.52 -57.04
C LYS A 824 -15.91 31.69 -56.08
N THR A 825 -14.74 32.36 -56.04
CA THR A 825 -13.37 32.23 -56.62
C THR A 825 -12.44 33.19 -55.82
N ASN A 826 -11.10 33.21 -55.88
CA ASN A 826 -10.09 32.54 -56.73
C ASN A 826 -8.85 32.12 -55.89
N LEU A 827 -7.85 31.49 -56.50
CA LEU A 827 -6.47 31.43 -55.98
C LEU A 827 -5.50 31.30 -57.17
N GLU A 828 -4.74 32.37 -57.41
CA GLU A 828 -3.53 32.43 -58.24
C GLU A 828 -2.33 32.42 -57.25
N ASP A 829 -1.21 31.73 -57.51
CA ASP A 829 -0.19 32.03 -58.52
C ASP A 829 0.41 33.46 -58.34
N THR A 830 1.72 33.67 -58.24
CA THR A 830 2.89 32.79 -58.44
C THR A 830 4.13 33.24 -57.64
N GLU A 831 5.06 32.29 -57.40
CA GLU A 831 6.54 32.47 -57.41
C GLU A 831 7.17 33.49 -56.40
N ILE A 832 8.48 33.54 -56.12
CA ILE A 832 9.69 32.91 -56.69
C ILE A 832 10.56 32.37 -55.54
N ALA A 833 11.15 31.17 -55.68
CA ALA A 833 12.55 30.83 -55.28
C ALA A 833 12.80 29.30 -55.17
N ALA A 834 12.81 28.60 -56.30
CA ALA A 834 13.48 27.30 -56.37
C ALA A 834 14.97 27.50 -56.72
N ALA A 835 15.83 27.62 -55.70
CA ALA A 835 17.30 27.53 -55.81
C ALA A 835 17.92 27.45 -54.39
N VAL A 836 19.18 26.96 -54.30
CA VAL A 836 20.05 27.05 -53.10
C VAL A 836 19.47 26.29 -51.87
N GLU A 837 19.85 25.06 -51.52
CA GLU A 837 20.94 24.15 -51.94
C GLU A 837 22.37 24.75 -51.93
N THR A 838 22.62 25.85 -51.20
CA THR A 838 24.01 26.38 -51.05
C THR A 838 24.26 27.21 -49.78
N ALA A 839 23.54 26.93 -48.69
CA ALA A 839 23.93 27.32 -47.33
C ALA A 839 23.43 26.24 -46.35
N VAL A 840 24.26 25.65 -45.47
CA VAL A 840 25.51 26.14 -44.88
C VAL A 840 26.72 25.27 -45.22
N ASN A 841 27.71 25.83 -45.94
CA ASN A 841 29.08 25.33 -45.93
C ASN A 841 30.11 26.47 -46.05
N ALA A 842 29.88 27.59 -45.32
CA ALA A 842 30.54 28.86 -45.59
C ALA A 842 31.13 29.63 -44.38
N GLU A 843 31.08 29.11 -43.14
CA GLU A 843 31.82 29.71 -42.01
C GLU A 843 32.73 28.70 -41.25
N LYS A 844 33.28 27.72 -41.97
CA LYS A 844 34.38 26.87 -41.46
C LYS A 844 35.66 26.86 -42.32
N VAL A 845 35.77 27.75 -43.30
CA VAL A 845 36.97 27.91 -44.14
C VAL A 845 37.49 29.36 -44.21
N ARG A 846 37.57 30.08 -43.08
CA ARG A 846 38.37 31.34 -43.02
C ARG A 846 39.23 31.60 -41.77
N LYS A 847 39.45 30.61 -40.90
CA LYS A 847 40.53 30.64 -39.89
C LYS A 847 41.28 29.32 -39.76
N ARG A 848 42.16 29.00 -40.73
CA ARG A 848 43.52 28.41 -40.55
C ARG A 848 44.25 28.09 -41.87
N LEU A 849 44.56 29.11 -42.66
CA LEU A 849 45.67 29.05 -43.63
C LEU A 849 46.79 30.01 -43.23
N LYS A 850 47.60 29.61 -42.23
CA LYS A 850 48.92 30.24 -41.95
C LYS A 850 49.85 29.42 -41.04
N LYS A 851 50.20 28.20 -41.47
CA LYS A 851 51.59 27.68 -41.50
C LYS A 851 51.65 26.53 -42.51
N ARG A 852 52.82 26.27 -43.10
CA ARG A 852 52.96 25.73 -44.46
C ARG A 852 54.23 24.87 -44.57
N SER A 853 54.14 23.71 -45.23
CA SER A 853 55.28 22.81 -45.56
C SER A 853 55.90 22.08 -44.35
N LYS A 854 56.56 20.91 -44.47
CA LYS A 854 57.12 20.23 -45.66
C LYS A 854 56.89 18.69 -45.69
N HIS A 855 56.77 18.18 -46.91
CA HIS A 855 57.32 16.92 -47.49
C HIS A 855 56.98 15.50 -46.95
N ARG A 856 56.80 14.61 -47.95
CA ARG A 856 57.02 13.14 -48.01
C ARG A 856 58.53 12.85 -48.27
N PRO A 857 59.05 11.60 -48.32
CA PRO A 857 58.35 10.31 -48.36
C PRO A 857 58.85 9.26 -47.32
N SER A 858 58.23 8.06 -47.38
CA SER A 858 58.76 6.67 -47.33
C SER A 858 60.11 6.31 -46.65
N THR A 859 60.39 5.04 -46.28
CA THR A 859 59.78 3.73 -46.67
C THR A 859 59.99 2.64 -45.60
N GLU A 860 59.27 1.51 -45.73
CA GLU A 860 59.70 0.12 -45.44
C GLU A 860 59.95 -0.43 -44.00
N ASP A 861 59.78 -1.76 -43.91
CA ASP A 861 60.49 -2.76 -43.07
C ASP A 861 60.26 -2.89 -41.54
N ILE A 862 60.22 -4.09 -40.92
CA ILE A 862 60.16 -5.49 -41.43
C ILE A 862 59.63 -6.52 -40.38
N THR A 863 58.97 -7.59 -40.84
CA THR A 863 58.70 -8.96 -40.27
C THR A 863 58.48 -9.28 -38.75
N ASN A 864 57.43 -10.09 -38.48
CA ASN A 864 57.44 -11.38 -37.73
C ASN A 864 57.76 -11.40 -36.21
N ASP A 865 57.39 -12.39 -35.36
CA ASP A 865 56.53 -13.62 -35.36
C ASP A 865 56.36 -14.05 -33.87
N LEU A 866 55.47 -14.93 -33.38
CA LEU A 866 54.28 -15.67 -33.87
C LEU A 866 53.29 -15.80 -32.64
N ASP A 867 52.45 -16.80 -32.31
CA ASP A 867 52.18 -18.17 -32.80
C ASP A 867 50.73 -18.66 -32.44
N ALA A 868 50.41 -19.86 -32.94
CA ALA A 868 49.42 -20.89 -32.54
C ALA A 868 48.45 -20.66 -31.35
N ALA A 869 47.18 -21.07 -31.38
CA ALA A 869 46.29 -21.67 -32.42
C ALA A 869 44.82 -21.57 -31.89
N ASP A 870 43.74 -22.23 -32.35
CA ASP A 870 43.45 -23.27 -33.36
C ASP A 870 41.96 -23.19 -33.79
N GLY A 871 41.52 -23.98 -34.79
CA GLY A 871 40.09 -24.33 -34.97
C GLY A 871 39.62 -24.56 -36.42
N HIS A 872 39.32 -25.81 -36.78
CA HIS A 872 38.66 -26.17 -38.04
C HIS A 872 37.13 -25.98 -38.00
N GLU A 873 36.52 -25.44 -39.06
CA GLU A 873 35.78 -26.22 -40.07
C GLU A 873 35.12 -25.35 -41.17
N GLY A 874 34.87 -25.97 -42.32
CA GLY A 874 33.95 -25.51 -43.37
C GLY A 874 33.20 -26.74 -43.92
N THR A 875 32.25 -26.66 -44.85
CA THR A 875 31.86 -25.58 -45.78
C THR A 875 30.41 -25.81 -46.26
N SER A 876 29.76 -24.84 -46.90
CA SER A 876 28.70 -25.16 -47.88
C SER A 876 28.44 -24.07 -48.94
N ARG A 877 28.04 -24.53 -50.13
CA ARG A 877 27.48 -23.84 -51.32
C ARG A 877 26.37 -24.81 -51.82
N THR A 878 25.26 -24.45 -52.49
CA THR A 878 25.00 -23.31 -53.40
C THR A 878 23.48 -23.13 -53.70
N ARG A 879 23.06 -21.92 -54.11
CA ARG A 879 22.01 -21.58 -55.11
C ARG A 879 20.62 -22.29 -55.17
N ARG A 880 19.57 -21.50 -54.88
CA ARG A 880 18.32 -21.19 -55.66
C ARG A 880 17.43 -22.29 -56.30
N GLU A 881 16.14 -22.27 -55.88
CA GLU A 881 14.87 -22.17 -56.69
C GLU A 881 14.48 -23.28 -57.71
N PRO A 882 13.18 -23.45 -58.06
CA PRO A 882 11.97 -23.50 -57.21
C PRO A 882 10.88 -24.54 -57.64
N GLN A 883 9.91 -24.80 -56.73
CA GLN A 883 8.49 -25.21 -56.97
C GLN A 883 8.08 -26.58 -57.60
N ASP A 884 6.87 -27.01 -57.19
CA ASP A 884 5.84 -27.81 -57.90
C ASP A 884 6.09 -29.31 -58.26
N ASN A 885 5.10 -30.23 -58.29
CA ASN A 885 3.75 -30.30 -57.67
C ASN A 885 3.12 -31.73 -57.77
N LEU A 886 1.97 -31.94 -57.11
CA LEU A 886 0.83 -32.83 -57.44
C LEU A 886 0.94 -34.38 -57.52
N GLY A 887 -0.13 -35.02 -57.03
CA GLY A 887 -0.61 -36.37 -57.41
C GLY A 887 -1.24 -37.19 -56.26
N TYR A 888 -2.37 -37.91 -56.37
CA TYR A 888 -3.63 -37.79 -57.13
C TYR A 888 -4.63 -38.87 -56.57
N ASP A 889 -5.93 -38.83 -56.93
CA ASP A 889 -6.96 -39.93 -56.82
C ASP A 889 -7.47 -40.39 -55.41
N ILE A 890 -8.79 -40.59 -55.10
CA ILE A 890 -9.98 -41.31 -55.69
C ILE A 890 -10.06 -42.77 -55.17
N GLU A 891 -11.20 -43.41 -54.76
CA GLU A 891 -12.68 -43.16 -54.66
C GLU A 891 -13.26 -44.03 -53.48
N ASP A 892 -14.54 -44.23 -53.09
CA ASP A 892 -15.93 -43.76 -53.37
C ASP A 892 -16.84 -44.13 -52.13
N ARG A 893 -18.12 -43.70 -52.07
CA ARG A 893 -19.32 -44.29 -51.35
C ARG A 893 -19.29 -44.59 -49.84
N GLU A 894 -20.38 -44.49 -49.06
CA GLU A 894 -21.75 -43.88 -49.08
C GLU A 894 -22.10 -43.68 -47.55
N ASP A 895 -23.27 -43.30 -46.98
CA ASP A 895 -24.65 -43.23 -47.45
C ASP A 895 -25.60 -42.28 -46.64
N LYS A 896 -26.85 -42.18 -47.14
CA LYS A 896 -28.18 -41.88 -46.55
C LYS A 896 -28.36 -41.98 -45.01
N ALA A 897 -29.27 -41.24 -44.34
CA ALA A 897 -30.13 -40.09 -44.73
C ALA A 897 -30.94 -39.51 -43.52
N VAL A 898 -31.38 -38.23 -43.61
CA VAL A 898 -32.77 -37.68 -43.40
C VAL A 898 -33.59 -38.12 -42.14
N HIS A 899 -34.24 -37.28 -41.32
CA HIS A 899 -34.62 -35.84 -41.27
C HIS A 899 -34.82 -35.38 -39.77
N LYS A 900 -34.81 -34.10 -39.35
CA LYS A 900 -35.87 -33.04 -39.38
C LYS A 900 -37.28 -33.51 -38.98
N GLU A 901 -38.21 -32.74 -38.38
CA GLU A 901 -38.35 -31.42 -37.71
C GLU A 901 -39.73 -31.43 -36.97
N GLY A 902 -40.17 -30.51 -36.11
CA GLY A 902 -39.60 -29.29 -35.53
C GLY A 902 -40.70 -28.29 -35.09
N GLY A 903 -40.51 -27.56 -33.98
CA GLY A 903 -41.39 -26.47 -33.51
C GLY A 903 -42.56 -26.87 -32.57
N LYS A 904 -43.23 -25.93 -31.87
CA LYS A 904 -43.02 -24.47 -31.76
C LYS A 904 -43.67 -23.86 -30.49
N SER A 905 -43.11 -22.72 -30.07
CA SER A 905 -43.68 -21.53 -29.37
C SER A 905 -45.23 -21.37 -29.32
N GLN A 906 -45.90 -20.66 -28.38
CA GLN A 906 -45.46 -19.63 -27.40
C GLN A 906 -46.59 -19.22 -26.40
N ALA A 907 -46.22 -18.79 -25.16
CA ALA A 907 -46.96 -17.83 -24.29
C ALA A 907 -48.39 -18.23 -23.78
N ARG A 908 -49.09 -17.54 -22.84
CA ARG A 908 -48.87 -16.24 -22.15
C ARG A 908 -49.69 -16.09 -20.82
N GLU A 909 -49.09 -15.45 -19.79
CA GLU A 909 -49.64 -14.59 -18.69
C GLU A 909 -51.00 -14.83 -17.94
N ASN A 910 -50.90 -14.82 -16.59
CA ASN A 910 -51.71 -14.10 -15.56
C ASN A 910 -53.01 -14.64 -14.87
N LEU A 911 -52.89 -14.83 -13.53
CA LEU A 911 -53.68 -14.28 -12.38
C LEU A 911 -55.21 -14.53 -12.17
N GLY A 912 -55.57 -14.96 -10.94
CA GLY A 912 -56.92 -14.94 -10.31
C GLY A 912 -56.90 -15.57 -8.90
N TYR A 913 -57.75 -15.15 -7.93
CA TYR A 913 -57.62 -15.43 -6.46
C TYR A 913 -58.91 -16.04 -5.81
N GLU A 914 -58.78 -16.50 -4.54
CA GLU A 914 -59.79 -16.65 -3.43
C GLU A 914 -60.64 -17.95 -3.20
N ASP A 915 -60.31 -18.70 -2.13
CA ASP A 915 -61.09 -19.20 -0.93
C ASP A 915 -62.49 -19.91 -1.03
N GLU A 916 -62.99 -20.75 -0.09
CA GLU A 916 -62.61 -21.18 1.30
C GLU A 916 -63.24 -22.57 1.75
N GLN A 917 -62.72 -23.23 2.83
CA GLN A 917 -63.36 -24.28 3.72
C GLN A 917 -63.70 -25.72 3.13
N GLU A 918 -64.07 -26.85 3.81
CA GLU A 918 -64.01 -27.55 5.16
C GLU A 918 -64.68 -28.98 5.05
N THR A 919 -64.60 -30.09 5.85
CA THR A 919 -63.72 -30.72 6.90
C THR A 919 -63.92 -32.28 6.97
N GLY A 920 -63.05 -33.06 7.66
CA GLY A 920 -63.35 -34.41 8.25
C GLY A 920 -63.10 -35.68 7.38
N ALA A 921 -63.31 -36.97 7.77
CA ALA A 921 -63.34 -37.75 9.05
C ALA A 921 -63.54 -39.29 8.69
N THR A 922 -63.31 -40.39 9.44
CA THR A 922 -62.81 -40.74 10.81
C THR A 922 -61.77 -41.90 10.89
N SER A 923 -62.14 -43.21 10.96
CA SER A 923 -61.25 -44.38 11.31
C SER A 923 -61.84 -45.79 10.91
N ARG A 924 -61.29 -47.02 11.13
CA ARG A 924 -60.14 -47.53 11.96
C ARG A 924 -59.33 -48.76 11.43
N GLU A 925 -59.45 -49.99 12.00
CA GLU A 925 -58.45 -51.13 11.96
C GLU A 925 -59.10 -52.57 12.04
N PRO A 926 -58.40 -53.75 12.00
CA PRO A 926 -57.33 -54.31 11.09
C PRO A 926 -57.33 -55.88 10.79
N LYS A 927 -56.56 -56.42 9.78
CA LYS A 927 -55.69 -57.69 9.76
C LYS A 927 -55.53 -58.58 8.45
N THR A 928 -54.26 -58.93 8.10
CA THR A 928 -53.62 -60.20 7.54
C THR A 928 -54.02 -61.02 6.25
N GLY A 929 -53.04 -61.47 5.39
CA GLY A 929 -53.06 -62.80 4.65
C GLY A 929 -52.34 -62.98 3.24
N LYS A 930 -51.50 -64.02 3.00
CA LYS A 930 -50.54 -64.28 1.85
C LYS A 930 -51.03 -65.04 0.56
N SER A 931 -50.33 -64.88 -0.62
CA SER A 931 -49.70 -65.96 -1.51
C SER A 931 -50.10 -66.25 -3.03
N LYS A 932 -49.12 -66.07 -3.96
CA LYS A 932 -48.69 -66.84 -5.20
C LYS A 932 -49.45 -66.97 -6.59
N THR A 933 -48.73 -66.57 -7.67
CA THR A 933 -48.46 -67.18 -9.04
C THR A 933 -49.50 -67.39 -10.19
N GLY A 934 -49.24 -66.80 -11.40
CA GLY A 934 -49.12 -67.56 -12.68
C GLY A 934 -49.86 -67.17 -14.01
N LYS A 935 -49.12 -67.10 -15.15
CA LYS A 935 -49.50 -67.21 -16.61
C LYS A 935 -50.10 -65.99 -17.40
N ARG A 936 -50.51 -66.20 -18.67
CA ARG A 936 -50.24 -65.33 -19.88
C ARG A 936 -51.48 -64.84 -20.69
N ARG A 937 -51.30 -63.70 -21.40
CA ARG A 937 -51.93 -63.19 -22.67
C ARG A 937 -53.22 -62.31 -22.62
N ARG A 938 -53.43 -61.54 -23.71
CA ARG A 938 -54.26 -60.30 -23.85
C ARG A 938 -55.64 -60.48 -24.52
N LYS A 939 -56.67 -59.74 -24.06
CA LYS A 939 -57.53 -58.85 -24.92
C LYS A 939 -58.33 -57.82 -24.07
N LYS A 940 -58.98 -56.83 -24.72
CA LYS A 940 -59.60 -55.62 -24.12
C LYS A 940 -60.91 -55.89 -23.36
N LEU A 941 -61.22 -55.10 -22.31
CA LEU A 941 -62.29 -54.06 -22.33
C LEU A 941 -62.45 -53.28 -21.00
N LYS A 942 -62.69 -51.96 -21.15
CA LYS A 942 -63.29 -50.96 -20.22
C LYS A 942 -62.64 -50.63 -18.86
N GLU A 943 -62.93 -49.39 -18.45
CA GLU A 943 -62.35 -48.65 -17.33
C GLU A 943 -62.91 -49.04 -15.94
N ALA A 944 -62.07 -48.86 -14.93
CA ALA A 944 -62.44 -48.55 -13.54
C ALA A 944 -61.42 -47.54 -12.98
N SER A 945 -61.81 -46.73 -11.99
CA SER A 945 -61.13 -45.45 -11.68
C SER A 945 -59.68 -45.56 -11.17
N ALA A 946 -58.89 -44.51 -11.45
CA ALA A 946 -57.55 -44.29 -10.93
C ALA A 946 -57.49 -44.05 -9.40
N ASP A 947 -58.61 -43.68 -8.76
CA ASP A 947 -58.71 -43.40 -7.32
C ASP A 947 -58.15 -44.52 -6.42
N VAL A 948 -58.28 -45.78 -6.89
CA VAL A 948 -57.83 -46.97 -6.16
C VAL A 948 -56.30 -47.07 -6.13
N ILE A 949 -55.60 -46.51 -7.12
CA ILE A 949 -54.14 -46.45 -7.16
C ILE A 949 -53.64 -45.30 -6.27
N HIS A 950 -54.30 -44.14 -6.29
CA HIS A 950 -53.91 -42.99 -5.48
C HIS A 950 -53.89 -43.31 -3.98
N ARG A 951 -54.95 -43.96 -3.47
CA ARG A 951 -55.05 -44.37 -2.04
C ARG A 951 -54.14 -45.55 -1.66
N ALA A 952 -53.53 -46.23 -2.63
CA ALA A 952 -52.58 -47.32 -2.35
C ALA A 952 -51.14 -46.84 -2.12
N LEU A 953 -50.83 -45.60 -2.55
CA LEU A 953 -49.50 -44.99 -2.40
C LEU A 953 -49.32 -44.21 -1.08
N GLU A 954 -50.41 -43.95 -0.33
CA GLU A 954 -50.38 -43.25 0.97
C GLU A 954 -49.85 -44.12 2.13
N LYS A 955 -48.79 -44.89 1.90
CA LYS A 955 -48.04 -45.58 2.96
C LYS A 955 -47.17 -44.60 3.74
N LYS A 956 -47.79 -43.91 4.70
CA LYS A 956 -47.18 -43.16 5.80
C LYS A 956 -45.72 -42.75 5.58
N ARG A 957 -45.51 -41.59 4.93
CA ARG A 957 -44.34 -40.76 5.24
C ARG A 957 -44.30 -40.61 6.77
N GLN A 958 -43.15 -40.88 7.37
CA GLN A 958 -42.99 -40.76 8.82
C GLN A 958 -42.77 -39.29 9.15
N ASP A 959 -43.87 -38.54 9.24
CA ASP A 959 -43.89 -37.15 9.68
C ASP A 959 -43.54 -37.12 11.18
N ASP A 960 -42.33 -36.64 11.46
CA ASP A 960 -41.78 -36.45 12.78
C ASP A 960 -42.08 -35.04 13.35
N GLY A 961 -42.80 -34.21 12.59
CA GLY A 961 -43.11 -32.83 12.92
C GLY A 961 -41.96 -31.85 12.73
N HIS A 962 -40.91 -32.20 11.96
CA HIS A 962 -39.77 -31.32 11.66
C HIS A 962 -39.80 -30.82 10.22
N VAL A 963 -39.39 -29.56 10.06
CA VAL A 963 -39.14 -28.88 8.79
C VAL A 963 -37.63 -28.67 8.58
N MET A 964 -37.20 -28.54 7.33
CA MET A 964 -35.77 -28.39 7.02
C MET A 964 -35.26 -26.99 7.40
N CYS A 965 -34.15 -26.95 8.14
CA CYS A 965 -33.45 -25.74 8.55
C CYS A 965 -32.00 -25.78 8.05
N ILE A 966 -31.57 -24.68 7.44
CA ILE A 966 -30.21 -24.47 6.93
C ILE A 966 -29.63 -23.25 7.64
N VAL A 967 -28.60 -23.45 8.44
CA VAL A 967 -27.88 -22.37 9.13
C VAL A 967 -26.63 -22.01 8.34
N ILE A 968 -26.51 -20.75 7.94
CA ILE A 968 -25.34 -20.21 7.25
C ILE A 968 -24.48 -19.48 8.28
N HIS A 969 -23.39 -20.11 8.70
CA HIS A 969 -22.58 -19.61 9.81
C HIS A 969 -21.66 -18.46 9.39
N LYS A 970 -20.62 -18.79 8.61
CA LYS A 970 -19.60 -17.85 8.15
C LYS A 970 -18.86 -18.41 6.94
N ALA A 971 -18.10 -17.58 6.23
CA ALA A 971 -17.04 -18.05 5.34
C ALA A 971 -15.66 -17.71 5.92
N ASP A 972 -14.60 -18.39 5.49
CA ASP A 972 -13.23 -17.88 5.67
C ASP A 972 -13.05 -16.59 4.83
N ARG A 973 -12.02 -15.78 5.14
CA ARG A 973 -11.75 -14.50 4.46
C ARG A 973 -11.86 -14.63 2.92
N LEU A 974 -12.79 -13.89 2.32
CA LEU A 974 -12.97 -13.82 0.87
C LEU A 974 -11.77 -13.08 0.22
N LYS A 975 -11.56 -13.29 -1.09
CA LYS A 975 -10.54 -12.53 -1.85
C LYS A 975 -10.85 -11.04 -1.72
N THR A 976 -9.87 -10.25 -1.31
CA THR A 976 -10.03 -8.80 -1.15
C THR A 976 -10.16 -8.14 -2.54
N ASP A 977 -11.34 -7.61 -2.83
CA ASP A 977 -11.75 -7.04 -4.11
C ASP A 977 -12.74 -5.90 -3.79
N LEU A 978 -12.51 -4.70 -4.31
CA LEU A 978 -13.29 -3.49 -3.99
C LEU A 978 -14.77 -3.57 -4.40
N ARG A 979 -15.18 -4.61 -5.14
CA ARG A 979 -16.58 -4.92 -5.47
C ARG A 979 -17.31 -5.67 -4.35
N ILE A 980 -16.58 -6.28 -3.42
CA ILE A 980 -17.13 -7.08 -2.32
C ILE A 980 -17.22 -6.19 -1.08
N ASN A 981 -18.45 -5.81 -0.71
CA ASN A 981 -18.77 -4.86 0.36
C ASN A 981 -19.89 -5.38 1.27
N HIS A 982 -20.87 -6.08 0.71
CA HIS A 982 -22.09 -6.53 1.38
C HIS A 982 -22.46 -7.99 1.03
N PRO A 983 -21.54 -8.97 1.14
CA PRO A 983 -21.78 -10.31 0.63
C PRO A 983 -22.94 -11.02 1.34
N LEU A 984 -23.74 -11.73 0.54
CA LEU A 984 -24.80 -12.64 0.99
C LEU A 984 -24.62 -14.03 0.38
N VAL A 985 -25.30 -15.02 0.96
CA VAL A 985 -25.31 -16.41 0.46
C VAL A 985 -26.72 -16.73 -0.03
N ARG A 986 -26.84 -17.04 -1.32
CA ARG A 986 -28.05 -17.61 -1.93
C ARG A 986 -27.99 -19.13 -1.88
N VAL A 987 -29.10 -19.77 -1.53
CA VAL A 987 -29.22 -21.21 -1.32
C VAL A 987 -30.25 -21.79 -2.28
N HIS A 988 -29.85 -22.77 -3.09
CA HIS A 988 -30.73 -23.48 -4.02
C HIS A 988 -30.85 -24.95 -3.60
N VAL A 989 -32.06 -25.53 -3.69
CA VAL A 989 -32.33 -26.93 -3.36
C VAL A 989 -32.82 -27.64 -4.62
N LEU A 990 -31.96 -28.47 -5.22
CA LEU A 990 -32.17 -29.08 -6.55
C LEU A 990 -32.18 -30.61 -6.47
N ASP A 991 -32.85 -31.25 -7.43
CA ASP A 991 -32.68 -32.68 -7.68
C ASP A 991 -31.40 -32.94 -8.50
N VAL A 992 -30.61 -33.92 -8.09
CA VAL A 992 -29.32 -34.30 -8.70
C VAL A 992 -29.46 -34.82 -10.12
N ASN A 993 -30.60 -35.39 -10.49
CA ASN A 993 -30.81 -36.09 -11.75
C ASN A 993 -31.38 -35.16 -12.81
N THR A 994 -32.30 -34.26 -12.44
CA THR A 994 -32.89 -33.27 -13.37
C THR A 994 -32.12 -31.96 -13.41
N GLY A 995 -31.52 -31.54 -12.30
CA GLY A 995 -30.96 -30.19 -12.11
C GLY A 995 -32.01 -29.10 -11.90
N GLU A 996 -33.29 -29.45 -11.85
CA GLU A 996 -34.38 -28.53 -11.52
C GLU A 996 -34.56 -28.40 -10.00
N TYR A 997 -35.26 -27.35 -9.57
CA TYR A 997 -35.65 -27.18 -8.16
C TYR A 997 -36.51 -28.34 -7.66
N VAL A 998 -36.27 -28.77 -6.43
CA VAL A 998 -37.03 -29.87 -5.80
C VAL A 998 -38.51 -29.51 -5.72
N LYS A 999 -39.37 -30.38 -6.24
CA LYS A 999 -40.84 -30.23 -6.16
C LYS A 999 -41.31 -30.31 -4.71
N LYS A 1000 -42.41 -29.63 -4.41
CA LYS A 1000 -43.03 -29.61 -3.07
C LYS A 1000 -43.57 -31.00 -2.69
N CYS A 1001 -43.51 -31.29 -1.40
CA CYS A 1001 -44.18 -32.45 -0.79
C CYS A 1001 -45.71 -32.25 -0.77
N SER A 1002 -46.16 -30.99 -0.75
CA SER A 1002 -47.57 -30.58 -0.91
C SER A 1002 -47.67 -29.28 -1.74
N GLY A 1003 -48.31 -29.34 -2.91
CA GLY A 1003 -48.41 -28.18 -3.82
C GLY A 1003 -49.07 -26.96 -3.19
N ASN A 1004 -50.15 -27.17 -2.44
CA ASN A 1004 -50.96 -26.12 -1.81
C ASN A 1004 -50.27 -25.43 -0.61
N ARG A 1005 -48.98 -25.70 -0.34
CA ARG A 1005 -48.22 -25.11 0.76
C ARG A 1005 -47.16 -24.11 0.26
N ALA A 1006 -47.08 -22.96 0.90
CA ALA A 1006 -45.94 -22.06 0.82
C ALA A 1006 -44.72 -22.68 1.52
N ALA A 1007 -43.65 -22.94 0.76
CA ALA A 1007 -42.47 -23.68 1.24
C ALA A 1007 -41.32 -22.76 1.69
N THR A 1008 -41.27 -21.52 1.20
CA THR A 1008 -40.10 -20.62 1.28
C THR A 1008 -40.45 -19.15 1.53
N SER A 1009 -41.61 -18.67 1.09
CA SER A 1009 -42.09 -17.30 1.33
C SER A 1009 -43.59 -17.27 1.59
N TYR A 1010 -44.06 -16.31 2.39
CA TYR A 1010 -45.49 -16.06 2.57
C TYR A 1010 -46.19 -15.63 1.27
N TYR A 1011 -45.48 -14.94 0.38
CA TYR A 1011 -45.99 -14.43 -0.91
C TYR A 1011 -45.91 -15.48 -2.04
N GLU A 1012 -45.60 -16.73 -1.72
CA GLU A 1012 -45.41 -17.83 -2.66
C GLU A 1012 -46.76 -18.42 -3.08
N ASN A 1013 -47.34 -17.92 -4.17
CA ASN A 1013 -48.63 -18.38 -4.69
C ASN A 1013 -48.62 -19.92 -4.93
N PRO A 1014 -49.38 -20.73 -4.15
CA PRO A 1014 -49.32 -22.19 -4.22
C PRO A 1014 -49.82 -22.78 -5.52
N GLU A 1015 -50.67 -22.07 -6.27
CA GLU A 1015 -51.24 -22.54 -7.54
C GLU A 1015 -50.27 -22.44 -8.71
N THR A 1016 -49.18 -21.67 -8.56
CA THR A 1016 -48.24 -21.35 -9.65
C THR A 1016 -46.80 -21.81 -9.38
N VAL A 1017 -46.47 -22.15 -8.13
CA VAL A 1017 -45.12 -22.56 -7.72
C VAL A 1017 -45.19 -23.96 -7.11
N ASP A 1018 -44.79 -24.98 -7.88
CA ASP A 1018 -44.83 -26.39 -7.49
C ASP A 1018 -43.50 -26.91 -6.90
N HIS A 1019 -42.52 -26.02 -6.70
CA HIS A 1019 -41.14 -26.34 -6.31
C HIS A 1019 -40.58 -25.33 -5.29
N ILE A 1020 -39.46 -25.68 -4.68
CA ILE A 1020 -38.80 -24.89 -3.62
C ILE A 1020 -37.96 -23.78 -4.25
N LEU A 1021 -38.31 -22.52 -3.98
CA LEU A 1021 -37.58 -21.34 -4.45
C LEU A 1021 -36.23 -21.16 -3.71
N PRO A 1022 -35.24 -20.47 -4.32
CA PRO A 1022 -33.98 -20.18 -3.64
C PRO A 1022 -34.15 -19.13 -2.54
N LEU A 1023 -33.54 -19.39 -1.37
CA LEU A 1023 -33.49 -18.48 -0.22
C LEU A 1023 -32.19 -17.67 -0.20
N MET A 1024 -32.12 -16.55 0.52
CA MET A 1024 -30.90 -15.76 0.68
C MET A 1024 -30.72 -15.30 2.13
N THR A 1025 -29.46 -15.25 2.59
CA THR A 1025 -29.12 -14.61 3.87
C THR A 1025 -29.29 -13.10 3.81
N GLN A 1026 -29.28 -12.45 4.98
CA GLN A 1026 -28.98 -11.03 5.09
C GLN A 1026 -27.60 -10.69 4.48
N PRO A 1027 -27.40 -9.46 3.96
CA PRO A 1027 -26.10 -8.98 3.50
C PRO A 1027 -25.17 -8.65 4.68
N PHE A 1028 -23.91 -9.11 4.62
CA PHE A 1028 -22.92 -8.85 5.67
C PHE A 1028 -22.13 -7.57 5.38
N ASP A 1029 -22.38 -6.49 6.13
CA ASP A 1029 -21.59 -5.25 6.04
C ASP A 1029 -20.28 -5.37 6.86
N PHE A 1030 -19.14 -5.54 6.17
CA PHE A 1030 -17.81 -5.62 6.79
C PHE A 1030 -17.45 -4.38 7.62
N LYS A 1031 -17.91 -3.19 7.22
CA LYS A 1031 -17.58 -1.90 7.84
C LYS A 1031 -18.41 -1.67 9.11
N GLN A 1032 -19.70 -2.04 9.09
CA GLN A 1032 -20.57 -2.00 10.27
C GLN A 1032 -20.10 -3.02 11.32
N GLN A 1033 -19.80 -4.24 10.88
CA GLN A 1033 -19.44 -5.37 11.77
C GLN A 1033 -17.96 -5.41 12.18
N LYS A 1034 -17.09 -4.54 11.61
CA LYS A 1034 -15.64 -4.47 11.88
C LYS A 1034 -14.94 -5.83 11.82
N SER A 1035 -15.14 -6.55 10.72
CA SER A 1035 -14.58 -7.88 10.47
C SER A 1035 -14.05 -7.97 9.03
N LEU A 1036 -13.08 -8.86 8.79
CA LEU A 1036 -12.64 -9.28 7.44
C LEU A 1036 -13.19 -10.67 7.03
N ILE A 1037 -14.02 -11.25 7.89
CA ILE A 1037 -14.56 -12.60 7.79
C ILE A 1037 -16.09 -12.48 7.86
N PRO A 1038 -16.84 -12.77 6.78
CA PRO A 1038 -18.27 -12.61 6.78
C PRO A 1038 -18.92 -13.70 7.61
N SER A 1039 -19.69 -13.30 8.62
CA SER A 1039 -20.31 -14.17 9.61
C SER A 1039 -21.78 -13.80 9.72
N TRP A 1040 -22.62 -14.58 9.03
CA TRP A 1040 -24.06 -14.35 8.97
C TRP A 1040 -24.77 -14.95 10.21
N GLU A 1041 -24.36 -16.16 10.62
CA GLU A 1041 -25.04 -17.00 11.64
C GLU A 1041 -26.58 -17.04 11.46
N ASP A 1042 -27.00 -16.99 10.20
CA ASP A 1042 -28.37 -16.75 9.72
C ASP A 1042 -29.11 -18.07 9.48
N VAL A 1043 -30.44 -18.07 9.68
CA VAL A 1043 -31.26 -19.29 9.83
C VAL A 1043 -32.36 -19.32 8.77
N LEU A 1044 -32.11 -20.07 7.71
CA LEU A 1044 -33.04 -20.26 6.61
C LEU A 1044 -33.94 -21.48 6.89
N ILE A 1045 -35.26 -21.27 6.90
CA ILE A 1045 -36.26 -22.32 7.15
C ILE A 1045 -37.01 -22.61 5.85
N ILE A 1046 -37.14 -23.89 5.51
CA ILE A 1046 -37.95 -24.38 4.39
C ILE A 1046 -39.09 -25.20 4.99
N ASN A 1047 -40.32 -24.74 4.80
CA ASN A 1047 -41.57 -25.24 5.41
C ASN A 1047 -42.07 -26.57 4.79
N GLU A 1048 -41.14 -27.49 4.56
CA GLU A 1048 -41.38 -28.82 4.02
C GLU A 1048 -40.83 -29.91 4.93
N ILE A 1049 -41.47 -31.07 4.90
CA ILE A 1049 -41.21 -32.20 5.82
C ILE A 1049 -39.73 -32.60 5.72
N TYR A 1050 -38.98 -32.52 6.82
CA TYR A 1050 -37.53 -32.76 6.84
C TYR A 1050 -37.16 -34.15 6.29
N SER A 1051 -37.93 -35.17 6.65
CA SER A 1051 -37.71 -36.55 6.18
C SER A 1051 -37.95 -36.75 4.67
N TYR A 1052 -38.60 -35.82 3.96
CA TYR A 1052 -38.74 -35.88 2.50
C TYR A 1052 -37.39 -35.71 1.78
N PHE A 1053 -36.51 -34.84 2.29
CA PHE A 1053 -35.22 -34.53 1.69
C PHE A 1053 -34.13 -35.61 1.88
N LEU A 1054 -34.44 -36.66 2.66
CA LEU A 1054 -33.50 -37.71 3.07
C LEU A 1054 -33.88 -39.12 2.58
N GLN A 1055 -35.03 -39.27 1.94
CA GLN A 1055 -35.52 -40.57 1.43
C GLN A 1055 -34.98 -40.89 0.04
N ARG A 1056 -34.79 -42.18 -0.25
CA ARG A 1056 -34.33 -42.71 -1.54
C ARG A 1056 -35.27 -43.81 -2.04
N ASN A 1057 -36.56 -43.48 -2.14
CA ASN A 1057 -37.56 -44.36 -2.77
C ASN A 1057 -37.65 -44.10 -4.27
N GLU A 1058 -38.24 -45.03 -5.01
CA GLU A 1058 -38.45 -44.93 -6.46
C GLU A 1058 -39.53 -43.86 -6.77
N GLY A 1059 -39.10 -42.61 -6.92
CA GLY A 1059 -39.95 -41.44 -7.17
C GLY A 1059 -39.75 -40.23 -6.22
N ASP A 1060 -38.93 -40.37 -5.17
CA ASP A 1060 -38.49 -39.25 -4.33
C ASP A 1060 -37.18 -38.61 -4.89
N PRO A 1061 -36.90 -37.32 -4.62
CA PRO A 1061 -35.74 -36.60 -5.19
C PRO A 1061 -34.40 -36.93 -4.50
N ASP A 1062 -33.28 -37.02 -5.25
CA ASP A 1062 -31.92 -37.08 -4.66
C ASP A 1062 -31.41 -35.64 -4.51
N VAL A 1063 -31.39 -35.15 -3.26
CA VAL A 1063 -31.26 -33.70 -3.00
C VAL A 1063 -29.80 -33.23 -2.92
N ILE A 1064 -29.50 -32.18 -3.69
CA ILE A 1064 -28.26 -31.40 -3.59
C ILE A 1064 -28.59 -29.93 -3.30
N ILE A 1065 -27.87 -29.36 -2.34
CA ILE A 1065 -27.97 -27.95 -1.97
C ILE A 1065 -26.76 -27.21 -2.54
N PHE A 1066 -27.01 -26.09 -3.21
CA PHE A 1066 -25.97 -25.18 -3.71
C PHE A 1066 -25.98 -23.87 -2.93
N PHE A 1067 -24.79 -23.31 -2.71
CA PHE A 1067 -24.58 -22.05 -2.00
C PHE A 1067 -23.81 -21.10 -2.93
N GLU A 1068 -24.43 -20.01 -3.37
CA GLU A 1068 -23.84 -18.98 -4.25
C GLU A 1068 -23.55 -17.73 -3.42
N ILE A 1069 -22.28 -17.33 -3.30
CA ILE A 1069 -21.87 -16.11 -2.58
C ILE A 1069 -21.84 -14.94 -3.56
N LEU A 1070 -22.56 -13.87 -3.21
CA LEU A 1070 -22.93 -12.77 -4.09
C LEU A 1070 -22.75 -11.42 -3.42
N ASP A 1071 -22.53 -10.37 -4.22
CA ASP A 1071 -22.65 -8.97 -3.79
C ASP A 1071 -23.53 -8.17 -4.75
N PHE A 1072 -24.02 -7.01 -4.33
CA PHE A 1072 -24.86 -6.13 -5.16
C PHE A 1072 -24.06 -4.89 -5.61
N LEU A 1073 -23.91 -4.72 -6.92
CA LEU A 1073 -23.14 -3.61 -7.48
C LEU A 1073 -23.95 -2.31 -7.49
N SER A 1074 -23.41 -1.26 -6.89
CA SER A 1074 -24.03 0.07 -6.94
C SER A 1074 -24.13 0.59 -8.39
N MET A 1075 -25.12 1.43 -8.67
CA MET A 1075 -25.31 2.03 -10.01
C MET A 1075 -24.07 2.79 -10.50
N ALA A 1076 -23.27 3.36 -9.58
CA ALA A 1076 -22.00 4.01 -9.90
C ALA A 1076 -20.89 3.02 -10.29
N ALA A 1077 -20.92 1.78 -9.79
CA ALA A 1077 -20.04 0.71 -10.25
C ALA A 1077 -20.52 0.13 -11.60
N ILE A 1078 -21.82 -0.14 -11.75
CA ILE A 1078 -22.44 -0.64 -12.98
C ILE A 1078 -22.15 0.29 -14.18
N ASN A 1079 -22.25 1.61 -13.97
CA ASN A 1079 -21.98 2.61 -15.02
C ASN A 1079 -20.50 2.72 -15.43
N LYS A 1080 -19.56 2.14 -14.66
CA LYS A 1080 -18.13 2.06 -15.03
C LYS A 1080 -17.79 0.79 -15.84
N LEU A 1081 -18.68 -0.19 -15.94
CA LEU A 1081 -18.45 -1.43 -16.69
C LEU A 1081 -18.70 -1.23 -18.20
N LYS A 1082 -17.72 -1.61 -19.02
CA LYS A 1082 -17.81 -1.62 -20.49
C LYS A 1082 -18.06 -3.02 -21.04
N GLY A 1083 -18.78 -3.10 -22.17
CA GLY A 1083 -18.92 -4.32 -22.96
C GLY A 1083 -19.85 -5.38 -22.37
N THR A 1084 -19.53 -6.65 -22.58
CA THR A 1084 -20.37 -7.82 -22.26
C THR A 1084 -20.59 -8.08 -20.77
N GLN A 1085 -19.89 -7.37 -19.86
CA GLN A 1085 -20.09 -7.48 -18.39
C GLN A 1085 -21.39 -6.83 -17.88
N ARG A 1086 -22.31 -6.43 -18.78
CA ARG A 1086 -23.59 -5.79 -18.46
C ARG A 1086 -24.79 -6.75 -18.30
N SER A 1087 -24.59 -8.07 -18.39
CA SER A 1087 -25.70 -9.03 -18.46
C SER A 1087 -26.37 -9.37 -17.12
N ASP A 1088 -25.64 -9.39 -16.02
CA ASP A 1088 -26.00 -10.22 -14.86
C ASP A 1088 -26.78 -9.45 -13.77
N ARG A 1089 -27.77 -8.66 -14.21
CA ARG A 1089 -28.82 -8.01 -13.39
C ARG A 1089 -28.33 -7.20 -12.16
N GLY A 1090 -27.08 -6.73 -12.16
CA GLY A 1090 -26.49 -5.94 -11.06
C GLY A 1090 -25.82 -6.76 -9.96
N TRP A 1091 -25.78 -8.08 -10.07
CA TRP A 1091 -25.12 -8.97 -9.09
C TRP A 1091 -23.67 -9.24 -9.46
N TYR A 1092 -22.81 -9.35 -8.45
CA TYR A 1092 -21.43 -9.81 -8.58
C TYR A 1092 -21.26 -11.20 -7.96
N GLN A 1093 -21.02 -12.21 -8.79
CA GLN A 1093 -20.77 -13.58 -8.37
C GLN A 1093 -19.34 -13.72 -7.83
N ILE A 1094 -19.21 -14.06 -6.54
CA ILE A 1094 -17.91 -14.15 -5.86
C ILE A 1094 -17.39 -15.59 -5.92
N ALA A 1095 -18.19 -16.54 -5.41
CA ALA A 1095 -17.80 -17.92 -5.19
C ALA A 1095 -19.04 -18.80 -5.05
N TRP A 1096 -18.91 -20.12 -5.17
CA TRP A 1096 -20.00 -21.06 -4.91
C TRP A 1096 -19.54 -22.37 -4.28
N ALA A 1097 -20.42 -23.08 -3.58
CA ALA A 1097 -20.19 -24.39 -2.97
C ALA A 1097 -21.43 -25.30 -3.12
N PHE A 1098 -21.30 -26.57 -2.76
CA PHE A 1098 -22.39 -27.55 -2.82
C PHE A 1098 -22.31 -28.59 -1.70
N LEU A 1099 -23.47 -29.15 -1.33
CA LEU A 1099 -23.63 -30.21 -0.33
C LEU A 1099 -24.69 -31.21 -0.81
N LYS A 1100 -24.33 -32.50 -0.93
CA LYS A 1100 -25.32 -33.58 -1.03
C LYS A 1100 -25.83 -33.94 0.36
N LEU A 1101 -27.14 -33.96 0.57
CA LEU A 1101 -27.71 -34.25 1.90
C LEU A 1101 -27.47 -35.69 2.37
N VAL A 1102 -27.43 -36.66 1.44
CA VAL A 1102 -27.02 -38.04 1.73
C VAL A 1102 -25.79 -38.38 0.88
N GLY A 1103 -24.69 -38.72 1.55
CA GLY A 1103 -23.42 -39.02 0.91
C GLY A 1103 -23.46 -40.27 0.02
N SER A 1104 -22.40 -40.46 -0.77
CA SER A 1104 -22.19 -41.67 -1.58
C SER A 1104 -22.01 -42.94 -0.74
N ASN A 1105 -21.68 -42.78 0.55
CA ASN A 1105 -21.62 -43.82 1.58
C ASN A 1105 -22.99 -44.11 2.24
N GLY A 1106 -24.05 -43.39 1.87
CA GLY A 1106 -25.38 -43.52 2.47
C GLY A 1106 -25.57 -42.80 3.82
N SER A 1107 -24.54 -42.13 4.35
CA SER A 1107 -24.67 -41.35 5.59
C SER A 1107 -25.31 -39.99 5.32
N PRO A 1108 -26.23 -39.50 6.17
CA PRO A 1108 -26.73 -38.14 6.08
C PRO A 1108 -25.65 -37.14 6.51
N ASN A 1109 -25.54 -36.04 5.76
CA ASN A 1109 -24.67 -34.90 6.06
C ASN A 1109 -25.47 -33.83 6.82
N THR A 1110 -26.16 -34.23 7.88
CA THR A 1110 -27.07 -33.39 8.66
C THR A 1110 -26.70 -33.37 10.13
N ASP A 1111 -27.23 -32.39 10.85
CA ASP A 1111 -27.12 -32.22 12.31
C ASP A 1111 -25.67 -32.02 12.80
N ILE A 1112 -24.75 -31.76 11.86
CA ILE A 1112 -23.33 -31.43 12.05
C ILE A 1112 -22.95 -30.14 11.31
N LYS A 1113 -21.97 -29.40 11.82
CA LYS A 1113 -21.42 -28.18 11.19
C LYS A 1113 -20.35 -28.54 10.16
N ILE A 1114 -20.67 -28.36 8.88
CA ILE A 1114 -19.85 -28.79 7.73
C ILE A 1114 -19.07 -27.61 7.16
N ARG A 1115 -17.80 -27.84 6.82
CA ARG A 1115 -16.93 -26.90 6.11
C ARG A 1115 -16.90 -27.27 4.62
N LEU A 1116 -17.48 -26.43 3.76
CA LEU A 1116 -17.59 -26.63 2.31
C LEU A 1116 -16.50 -25.86 1.57
N GLN A 1117 -15.77 -26.54 0.68
CA GLN A 1117 -14.84 -25.88 -0.24
C GLN A 1117 -15.58 -24.97 -1.22
N LEU A 1118 -15.15 -23.71 -1.34
CA LEU A 1118 -15.67 -22.79 -2.35
C LEU A 1118 -14.94 -22.95 -3.69
N PHE A 1119 -15.63 -22.62 -4.78
CA PHE A 1119 -15.17 -22.68 -6.16
C PHE A 1119 -15.45 -21.36 -6.88
N HIS A 1120 -14.68 -21.05 -7.93
CA HIS A 1120 -14.93 -19.89 -8.79
C HIS A 1120 -16.13 -20.12 -9.71
N PRO A 1121 -16.99 -19.09 -9.95
CA PRO A 1121 -17.99 -19.11 -11.01
C PRO A 1121 -17.36 -19.28 -12.39
N VAL A 1122 -17.98 -20.08 -13.28
CA VAL A 1122 -17.40 -20.40 -14.59
C VAL A 1122 -18.03 -19.51 -15.67
N LYS A 1123 -17.26 -18.53 -16.16
CA LYS A 1123 -17.73 -17.61 -17.22
C LYS A 1123 -17.96 -18.33 -18.54
N SER A 1124 -19.22 -18.62 -18.89
CA SER A 1124 -19.57 -19.21 -20.17
C SER A 1124 -19.36 -18.21 -21.32
N ASN A 1125 -18.26 -18.36 -22.06
CA ASN A 1125 -17.95 -17.57 -23.27
C ASN A 1125 -18.90 -17.80 -24.47
N ARG A 1126 -20.03 -18.50 -24.28
CA ARG A 1126 -21.14 -18.53 -25.22
C ARG A 1126 -22.47 -18.37 -24.48
N ARG A 1127 -23.35 -17.53 -25.04
CA ARG A 1127 -24.81 -17.71 -24.90
C ARG A 1127 -25.21 -19.01 -25.61
N ARG A 1128 -24.91 -20.17 -25.00
CA ARG A 1128 -25.86 -21.29 -25.09
C ARG A 1128 -27.15 -20.76 -24.47
N GLN A 1129 -28.27 -20.87 -25.18
CA GLN A 1129 -29.56 -20.68 -24.53
C GLN A 1129 -29.65 -21.74 -23.43
N LEU A 1130 -29.94 -21.32 -22.20
CA LEU A 1130 -30.38 -22.25 -21.17
C LEU A 1130 -31.66 -22.89 -21.69
N SER A 1131 -31.57 -24.16 -22.11
CA SER A 1131 -32.65 -24.85 -22.82
C SER A 1131 -33.86 -25.17 -21.92
N ASN A 1132 -33.70 -24.97 -20.62
CA ASN A 1132 -34.75 -24.99 -19.60
C ASN A 1132 -34.48 -23.83 -18.62
N PRO A 1133 -35.42 -22.90 -18.39
CA PRO A 1133 -35.25 -21.82 -17.41
C PRO A 1133 -35.31 -22.30 -15.95
N ASN A 1134 -35.76 -23.52 -15.69
CA ASN A 1134 -35.90 -24.08 -14.33
C ASN A 1134 -34.58 -24.61 -13.74
N VAL A 1135 -33.49 -24.63 -14.53
CA VAL A 1135 -32.17 -25.12 -14.12
C VAL A 1135 -31.25 -23.91 -13.87
N PRO A 1136 -30.76 -23.67 -12.63
CA PRO A 1136 -29.92 -22.51 -12.32
C PRO A 1136 -28.46 -22.71 -12.76
N GLU A 1137 -27.75 -21.61 -13.01
CA GLU A 1137 -26.39 -21.63 -13.57
C GLU A 1137 -25.38 -22.40 -12.69
N VAL A 1138 -25.55 -22.38 -11.36
CA VAL A 1138 -24.70 -23.11 -10.41
C VAL A 1138 -24.69 -24.63 -10.66
N TYR A 1139 -25.78 -25.21 -11.18
CA TYR A 1139 -25.82 -26.61 -11.60
C TYR A 1139 -24.96 -26.89 -12.85
N HIS A 1140 -24.87 -25.92 -13.76
CA HIS A 1140 -23.97 -25.98 -14.91
C HIS A 1140 -22.50 -25.78 -14.53
N TRP A 1141 -22.18 -24.96 -13.53
CA TRP A 1141 -20.83 -24.91 -12.96
C TRP A 1141 -20.47 -26.20 -12.20
N TRP A 1142 -21.43 -26.85 -11.56
CA TRP A 1142 -21.22 -28.12 -10.85
C TRP A 1142 -20.97 -29.30 -11.79
N THR A 1143 -21.70 -29.36 -12.91
CA THR A 1143 -21.51 -30.36 -13.98
C THR A 1143 -20.33 -30.04 -14.90
N SER A 1144 -19.67 -28.88 -14.76
CA SER A 1144 -18.44 -28.53 -15.48
C SER A 1144 -17.30 -29.51 -15.15
N PRO A 1145 -16.53 -29.98 -16.16
CA PRO A 1145 -15.33 -30.78 -15.92
C PRO A 1145 -14.19 -29.98 -15.30
N SER A 1146 -14.23 -28.63 -15.38
CA SER A 1146 -13.26 -27.75 -14.73
C SER A 1146 -13.93 -26.97 -13.60
N ARG A 1147 -13.48 -27.22 -12.37
CA ARG A 1147 -13.94 -26.56 -11.13
C ARG A 1147 -12.74 -26.00 -10.38
N LEU A 1148 -12.40 -24.75 -10.65
CA LEU A 1148 -11.28 -24.05 -10.01
C LEU A 1148 -11.62 -23.70 -8.55
N GLN A 1149 -10.79 -24.13 -7.60
CA GLN A 1149 -10.98 -23.83 -6.18
C GLN A 1149 -10.86 -22.32 -5.90
N TYR A 1150 -11.73 -21.81 -5.05
CA TYR A 1150 -11.64 -20.48 -4.46
C TYR A 1150 -10.92 -20.60 -3.10
N PRO A 1151 -9.97 -19.70 -2.75
CA PRO A 1151 -9.19 -19.81 -1.51
C PRO A 1151 -9.96 -19.32 -0.27
N SER A 1152 -11.11 -19.94 0.01
CA SER A 1152 -11.94 -19.78 1.20
C SER A 1152 -12.87 -21.01 1.32
N THR A 1153 -13.53 -21.18 2.46
CA THR A 1153 -14.57 -22.21 2.68
C THR A 1153 -15.79 -21.59 3.34
N LEU A 1154 -16.96 -22.21 3.17
CA LEU A 1154 -18.23 -21.81 3.79
C LEU A 1154 -18.63 -22.82 4.87
N TYR A 1155 -19.02 -22.35 6.05
CA TYR A 1155 -19.49 -23.19 7.16
C TYR A 1155 -21.02 -23.19 7.22
N VAL A 1156 -21.64 -24.36 7.13
CA VAL A 1156 -23.10 -24.54 7.14
C VAL A 1156 -23.52 -25.69 8.05
N THR A 1157 -24.77 -25.67 8.54
CA THR A 1157 -25.42 -26.81 9.20
C THR A 1157 -26.80 -27.01 8.60
N VAL A 1158 -27.14 -28.24 8.19
CA VAL A 1158 -28.51 -28.60 7.80
C VAL A 1158 -29.09 -29.52 8.87
N LYS A 1159 -30.32 -29.27 9.34
CA LYS A 1159 -30.95 -30.02 10.44
C LYS A 1159 -32.47 -29.98 10.35
N GLY A 1160 -33.14 -30.91 11.04
CA GLY A 1160 -34.58 -30.86 11.26
C GLY A 1160 -34.92 -29.99 12.47
N ILE A 1161 -35.88 -29.07 12.36
CA ILE A 1161 -36.42 -28.32 13.50
C ILE A 1161 -37.94 -28.42 13.54
N LYS A 1162 -38.53 -28.39 14.74
CA LYS A 1162 -39.99 -28.21 14.84
C LYS A 1162 -40.34 -26.78 14.41
N PRO A 1163 -41.43 -26.55 13.64
CA PRO A 1163 -41.87 -25.22 13.26
C PRO A 1163 -41.96 -24.25 14.46
N PRO A 1164 -41.30 -23.07 14.41
CA PRO A 1164 -41.42 -22.07 15.46
C PRO A 1164 -42.87 -21.58 15.60
N LYS A 1165 -43.35 -21.42 16.84
CA LYS A 1165 -44.69 -20.84 17.11
C LYS A 1165 -44.77 -19.35 16.82
N VAL A 1166 -43.62 -18.67 16.83
CA VAL A 1166 -43.41 -17.28 16.43
C VAL A 1166 -42.07 -17.26 15.71
N ILE A 1167 -41.99 -16.59 14.57
CA ILE A 1167 -40.74 -16.34 13.85
C ILE A 1167 -40.39 -14.86 14.08
N ASP A 1168 -39.23 -14.62 14.69
CA ASP A 1168 -38.72 -13.27 14.95
C ASP A 1168 -38.40 -12.55 13.63
N ALA A 1169 -38.50 -11.22 13.59
CA ALA A 1169 -38.30 -10.43 12.38
C ALA A 1169 -36.88 -10.61 11.79
N ALA A 1170 -35.89 -10.82 12.65
CA ALA A 1170 -34.51 -11.13 12.25
C ALA A 1170 -34.35 -12.50 11.55
N GLY A 1171 -35.33 -13.41 11.68
CA GLY A 1171 -35.34 -14.72 11.01
C GLY A 1171 -35.97 -14.71 9.61
N ARG A 1172 -36.16 -13.54 8.99
CA ARG A 1172 -36.72 -13.40 7.64
C ARG A 1172 -35.63 -13.14 6.60
N SER A 1173 -35.59 -13.94 5.53
CA SER A 1173 -34.80 -13.67 4.32
C SER A 1173 -35.30 -12.38 3.63
N MET A 1174 -34.47 -11.33 3.56
CA MET A 1174 -34.92 -9.98 3.15
C MET A 1174 -35.41 -9.86 1.69
N PHE A 1175 -35.19 -10.87 0.84
CA PHE A 1175 -35.67 -10.87 -0.54
C PHE A 1175 -36.97 -11.68 -0.76
N ALA A 1176 -37.67 -12.01 0.32
CA ALA A 1176 -38.98 -12.65 0.31
C ALA A 1176 -40.10 -11.77 0.90
N VAL A 1177 -39.82 -10.48 1.17
CA VAL A 1177 -40.79 -9.52 1.73
C VAL A 1177 -40.67 -8.18 1.01
N GLN A 1178 -41.69 -7.82 0.23
CA GLN A 1178 -42.12 -6.42 0.14
C GLN A 1178 -43.23 -6.24 1.18
N GLU A 1179 -42.94 -5.46 2.20
CA GLU A 1179 -43.94 -4.66 2.93
C GLU A 1179 -43.89 -3.24 2.34
#